data_AF-A0A0R0CKX2-F1
#
_entry.id   AF-A0A0R0CKX2-F1
#
_cell.length_a   1.000
_cell.length_b   1.000
_cell.length_c   1.000
_cell.angle_alpha   90.00
_cell.angle_beta   90.00
_cell.angle_gamma   90.00
#
_symmetry.space_group_name_H-M   'P 1'
#
loop_
_entity.id
_entity.type
_entity.pdbx_description
1 polymer ?
#
loop_
_entity_poly.entity_id
_entity_poly.type
_entity_poly.pdbx_seq_one_letter_code
_entity_poly.pdbx_strand_id
1 'polypeptide(L)'
;MNHPRIKMSKLALGLVVALAAAPAFAQSTSAGVGGQVMNNGGQPVVGAEVTITHVESGTVSRATTDASGRYNARGLRVGGPYTITITKSGEGTKTEDGVYLNLNQVNTVNAALAGDLAATNLEAVQVLAVGGGSEIFSANKMGTGTNVTRETLEALPSANRNIQDYIRLDPRISQVSKADGAISAGGQNTRFNAIRIDGIGAGDPFGLESNNLPTERQPVSMDAIQEINIDLANYDTTIYGGTGAVINAVTKSGTNEFHGTVYGSYRDKDMVRTRLEGDKNDFNGFEDEKTYGMTFGGPIVKDKLFFFANYEKYERSAPGVALGDGPYGKGTITDGDIKQVQDFMSAKGYDVGGLAAPDNKTEIEEYAVKLDWNINENHRAALRYNKMEQNVMRFPGLASGTVSLSNYWYGQPKTYETWMGELFSDWSENFSTEFKISHKDYSANRVAMVDLPSIRINGFGNGNDALLLGTEQNTHVNLVESKELSAFGAATWYVGDHTVKFGFDYSDNDLMNFYGRNLNGVYEFSNLDSFLAGTPTRYQLRAPREGGSRSDIPAAFNLKNTGLFVQDTWAINYNLSLMFGVRVDLPDFSDQRLYNPRIQELYGYNNTQLVDDKLVQPRIGFNYTFDSDRPTQLRGGIGLFGGAAPNVWLAGAYQNTGLNYVEYDLKGGDAPAFDPTVPPSTAGLTPGAGRANVDVIAPGTKLPSVWKTNLAFDHELPWYGIVASAELLYTKVNDALYFERLDLMDPTYTGTMDSRDNYWNAAGRDPNSAGKFGIEVGKYKGQDCAKVLTPAQIAAGMCPDVKGNRPSDIGDVMLLRNTDKGSSVQATFALSKPMSEDWGWSLGYTYTKAKEVSSLTSSQNTSNWNNTLIFNANENVAYDSRYAIKDRVTGTLEWKHAFFGDYSTRVGLFYEGRSGRPFSYIFYNDANGDGANTNDLFYVPSGYGDVLWTGGAKMEQDFFAWLDKNPDLAGYKGQVVPANSHRAGWTNSFDVRISQEMPGFFKGHKTEIALDVMNIGNLLNKKWGLIDDYGFYSTRRIANYAGIDPATGKYIYNFTGTTDNASIQENNNDKGNTAVSRWSMMLSLKYKF
;
A
#
# COMPACT_ATOMS: atom_id res chain seq x y z
N MET A 1 -21.75 15.73 -38.80
CA MET A 1 -22.80 14.78 -39.28
C MET A 1 -24.10 15.09 -38.54
N ASN A 2 -25.26 14.56 -38.97
CA ASN A 2 -26.54 14.85 -38.29
C ASN A 2 -26.67 14.05 -36.99
N HIS A 3 -26.58 14.72 -35.85
CA HIS A 3 -26.77 14.10 -34.54
C HIS A 3 -28.26 13.86 -34.25
N PRO A 4 -28.69 12.64 -33.85
CA PRO A 4 -30.07 12.39 -33.45
C PRO A 4 -30.36 13.01 -32.08
N ARG A 5 -31.19 14.06 -32.04
CA ARG A 5 -31.69 14.62 -30.77
C ARG A 5 -32.69 13.65 -30.12
N ILE A 6 -32.23 12.88 -29.14
CA ILE A 6 -33.07 12.02 -28.31
C ILE A 6 -34.09 12.88 -27.56
N LYS A 7 -35.37 12.77 -27.94
CA LYS A 7 -36.47 13.41 -27.21
C LYS A 7 -36.87 12.52 -26.03
N MET A 8 -36.24 12.70 -24.88
CA MET A 8 -36.75 12.12 -23.63
C MET A 8 -38.20 12.52 -23.40
N SER A 9 -39.05 11.58 -22.97
CA SER A 9 -40.46 11.88 -22.71
C SER A 9 -40.61 12.76 -21.47
N LYS A 10 -41.68 13.55 -21.42
CA LYS A 10 -42.01 14.33 -20.20
C LYS A 10 -42.26 13.44 -18.97
N LEU A 11 -42.62 12.17 -19.19
CA LEU A 11 -42.78 11.18 -18.12
C LEU A 11 -41.41 10.74 -17.57
N ALA A 12 -40.41 10.50 -18.44
CA ALA A 12 -39.05 10.19 -18.02
C ALA A 12 -38.38 11.38 -17.31
N LEU A 13 -38.58 12.60 -17.81
CA LEU A 13 -38.11 13.81 -17.13
C LEU A 13 -38.81 14.01 -15.78
N GLY A 14 -40.10 13.72 -15.69
CA GLY A 14 -40.85 13.71 -14.42
C GLY A 14 -40.34 12.66 -13.43
N LEU A 15 -39.95 11.47 -13.91
CA LEU A 15 -39.36 10.43 -13.07
C LEU A 15 -37.97 10.83 -12.54
N VAL A 16 -37.14 11.45 -13.39
CA VAL A 16 -35.82 12.00 -12.99
C VAL A 16 -35.96 13.14 -11.97
N VAL A 17 -36.98 14.01 -12.12
CA VAL A 17 -37.25 15.08 -11.15
C VAL A 17 -37.87 14.56 -9.85
N ALA A 18 -38.67 13.47 -9.90
CA ALA A 18 -39.16 12.80 -8.69
C ALA A 18 -38.03 12.08 -7.93
N LEU A 19 -37.06 11.50 -8.64
CA LEU A 19 -35.83 10.93 -8.06
C LEU A 19 -34.90 12.01 -7.48
N ALA A 20 -35.02 13.26 -7.89
CA ALA A 20 -34.22 14.39 -7.39
C ALA A 20 -34.75 15.02 -6.08
N ALA A 21 -35.76 14.41 -5.44
CA ALA A 21 -36.40 14.93 -4.22
C ALA A 21 -36.24 14.04 -2.96
N ALA A 22 -35.47 12.95 -3.05
CA ALA A 22 -35.09 12.11 -1.91
C ALA A 22 -33.66 12.43 -1.46
N PRO A 23 -33.37 12.46 -0.15
CA PRO A 23 -32.00 12.59 0.33
C PRO A 23 -31.23 11.30 0.03
N ALA A 24 -29.95 11.45 -0.30
CA ALA A 24 -29.28 10.53 -1.21
C ALA A 24 -28.27 9.67 -0.42
N PHE A 25 -28.62 8.40 -0.11
CA PHE A 25 -28.06 7.59 1.00
C PHE A 25 -27.92 6.06 0.64
N ALA A 26 -26.97 5.14 1.03
CA ALA A 26 -25.46 5.03 1.22
C ALA A 26 -24.69 3.52 1.19
N GLN A 27 -22.47 2.72 1.09
CA GLN A 27 -21.56 1.49 1.10
C GLN A 27 -21.40 0.90 2.52
N SER A 28 -21.75 -0.38 2.66
CA SER A 28 -22.21 -0.90 3.94
C SER A 28 -21.11 -1.21 4.94
N THR A 29 -21.33 -0.77 6.18
CA THR A 29 -20.48 -1.01 7.36
C THR A 29 -21.06 -2.03 8.33
N SER A 30 -22.02 -2.81 7.85
CA SER A 30 -22.87 -3.67 8.67
C SER A 30 -22.62 -5.17 8.47
N ALA A 31 -23.19 -5.95 9.39
CA ALA A 31 -23.47 -7.36 9.20
C ALA A 31 -24.93 -7.57 8.76
N GLY A 32 -25.28 -8.83 8.47
CA GLY A 32 -26.65 -9.26 8.27
C GLY A 32 -26.87 -10.70 8.72
N VAL A 33 -28.13 -11.10 8.84
CA VAL A 33 -28.53 -12.48 9.10
C VAL A 33 -29.73 -12.85 8.24
N GLY A 34 -29.80 -14.11 7.84
CA GLY A 34 -30.96 -14.65 7.16
C GLY A 34 -30.99 -16.15 7.26
N GLY A 35 -32.03 -16.78 6.72
CA GLY A 35 -32.16 -18.22 6.74
C GLY A 35 -33.55 -18.66 6.33
N GLN A 36 -33.82 -19.94 6.46
CA GLN A 36 -35.10 -20.54 6.16
C GLN A 36 -35.72 -21.16 7.42
N VAL A 37 -37.03 -21.03 7.54
CA VAL A 37 -37.86 -21.58 8.60
C VAL A 37 -38.74 -22.66 8.00
N MET A 38 -38.52 -23.91 8.42
CA MET A 38 -39.36 -25.06 8.07
C MET A 38 -40.22 -25.46 9.27
N ASN A 39 -41.32 -26.18 9.02
CA ASN A 39 -42.03 -26.91 10.07
C ASN A 39 -41.54 -28.35 10.19
N ASN A 40 -42.03 -29.08 11.18
CA ASN A 40 -41.70 -30.48 11.46
C ASN A 40 -42.08 -31.45 10.31
N GLY A 41 -42.86 -31.00 9.32
CA GLY A 41 -43.16 -31.73 8.08
C GLY A 41 -42.19 -31.45 6.92
N GLY A 42 -41.16 -30.62 7.15
CA GLY A 42 -40.20 -30.19 6.12
C GLY A 42 -40.77 -29.16 5.13
N GLN A 43 -41.91 -28.54 5.43
CA GLN A 43 -42.51 -27.50 4.57
C GLN A 43 -42.13 -26.09 5.06
N PRO A 44 -41.99 -25.10 4.16
CA PRO A 44 -41.67 -23.73 4.56
C PRO A 44 -42.76 -23.05 5.38
N VAL A 45 -42.38 -22.38 6.46
CA VAL A 45 -43.29 -21.61 7.31
C VAL A 45 -43.40 -20.19 6.79
N VAL A 46 -44.53 -19.86 6.18
CA VAL A 46 -44.81 -18.54 5.59
C VAL A 46 -45.33 -17.56 6.65
N GLY A 47 -44.77 -16.35 6.71
CA GLY A 47 -45.20 -15.29 7.62
C GLY A 47 -44.99 -15.61 9.11
N ALA A 48 -43.86 -16.21 9.46
CA ALA A 48 -43.35 -16.25 10.82
C ALA A 48 -42.67 -14.91 11.16
N GLU A 49 -42.82 -14.45 12.40
CA GLU A 49 -42.13 -13.27 12.92
C GLU A 49 -40.72 -13.66 13.38
N VAL A 50 -39.72 -12.92 12.94
CA VAL A 50 -38.31 -13.12 13.31
C VAL A 50 -37.79 -11.87 14.01
N THR A 51 -37.58 -11.96 15.31
CA THR A 51 -37.02 -10.90 16.16
C THR A 51 -35.53 -11.15 16.39
N ILE A 52 -34.69 -10.19 16.02
CA ILE A 52 -33.22 -10.26 16.09
C ILE A 52 -32.74 -9.18 17.06
N THR A 53 -32.20 -9.58 18.20
CA THR A 53 -31.83 -8.66 19.30
C THR A 53 -30.32 -8.68 19.55
N HIS A 54 -29.65 -7.53 19.42
CA HIS A 54 -28.26 -7.38 19.83
C HIS A 54 -28.16 -7.19 21.33
N VAL A 55 -27.75 -8.24 22.05
CA VAL A 55 -27.89 -8.37 23.51
C VAL A 55 -27.19 -7.22 24.24
N GLU A 56 -25.97 -6.86 23.82
CA GLU A 56 -25.18 -5.83 24.51
C GLU A 56 -25.79 -4.42 24.43
N SER A 57 -26.73 -4.14 23.52
CA SER A 57 -27.24 -2.79 23.26
C SER A 57 -28.76 -2.65 23.21
N GLY A 58 -29.51 -3.74 23.43
CA GLY A 58 -30.97 -3.76 23.31
C GLY A 58 -31.49 -3.42 21.91
N THR A 59 -30.62 -3.40 20.88
CA THR A 59 -31.04 -3.05 19.51
C THR A 59 -31.84 -4.21 18.93
N VAL A 60 -33.11 -3.98 18.62
CA VAL A 60 -33.99 -4.97 17.97
C VAL A 60 -34.14 -4.65 16.48
N SER A 61 -34.08 -5.67 15.65
CA SER A 61 -34.52 -5.67 14.24
C SER A 61 -35.57 -6.77 14.05
N ARG A 62 -36.49 -6.60 13.09
CA ARG A 62 -37.53 -7.59 12.78
C ARG A 62 -37.54 -7.91 11.29
N ALA A 63 -37.84 -9.17 10.97
CA ALA A 63 -38.12 -9.65 9.62
C ALA A 63 -39.30 -10.63 9.64
N THR A 64 -39.94 -10.82 8.49
CA THR A 64 -41.07 -11.74 8.31
C THR A 64 -40.70 -12.78 7.25
N THR A 65 -41.06 -14.05 7.43
CA THR A 65 -40.72 -15.08 6.43
C THR A 65 -41.59 -15.02 5.17
N ASP A 66 -40.97 -15.21 4.01
CA ASP A 66 -41.62 -15.19 2.69
C ASP A 66 -42.40 -16.49 2.37
N ALA A 67 -42.93 -16.59 1.14
CA ALA A 67 -43.63 -17.78 0.64
C ALA A 67 -42.74 -19.04 0.54
N SER A 68 -41.42 -18.86 0.50
CA SER A 68 -40.39 -19.88 0.54
C SER A 68 -39.88 -20.12 1.97
N GLY A 69 -40.51 -19.54 3.00
CA GLY A 69 -40.14 -19.62 4.41
C GLY A 69 -38.84 -18.90 4.79
N ARG A 70 -38.31 -18.04 3.92
CA ARG A 70 -37.03 -17.36 4.11
C ARG A 70 -37.19 -16.01 4.78
N TYR A 71 -36.22 -15.61 5.58
CA TYR A 71 -36.09 -14.24 6.11
C TYR A 71 -34.70 -13.66 5.83
N ASN A 72 -34.61 -12.33 5.81
CA ASN A 72 -33.34 -11.61 5.71
C ASN A 72 -33.40 -10.29 6.48
N ALA A 73 -32.34 -9.97 7.20
CA ALA A 73 -32.10 -8.67 7.81
C ALA A 73 -30.66 -8.25 7.49
N ARG A 74 -30.50 -6.99 7.09
CA ARG A 74 -29.21 -6.34 6.78
C ARG A 74 -29.16 -5.01 7.48
N GLY A 75 -27.97 -4.44 7.64
CA GLY A 75 -27.83 -3.32 8.55
C GLY A 75 -27.96 -3.81 9.99
N LEU A 76 -27.11 -4.75 10.41
CA LEU A 76 -26.96 -5.16 11.81
C LEU A 76 -25.56 -4.78 12.32
N ARG A 77 -25.39 -4.63 13.64
CA ARG A 77 -24.08 -4.37 14.26
C ARG A 77 -23.17 -5.60 14.07
N VAL A 78 -21.90 -5.38 13.72
CA VAL A 78 -20.90 -6.46 13.59
C VAL A 78 -20.52 -6.98 14.98
N GLY A 79 -20.34 -8.30 15.11
CA GLY A 79 -20.10 -8.97 16.37
C GLY A 79 -21.38 -9.54 16.97
N GLY A 80 -21.57 -9.36 18.27
CA GLY A 80 -22.60 -10.02 19.06
C GLY A 80 -22.20 -10.11 20.55
N PRO A 81 -22.95 -10.85 21.37
CA PRO A 81 -23.94 -11.85 20.96
C PRO A 81 -25.30 -11.27 20.54
N TYR A 82 -25.98 -12.02 19.68
CA TYR A 82 -27.37 -11.85 19.31
C TYR A 82 -28.24 -12.99 19.87
N THR A 83 -29.49 -12.66 20.16
CA THR A 83 -30.59 -13.61 20.34
C THR A 83 -31.54 -13.48 19.15
N ILE A 84 -31.87 -14.59 18.49
CA ILE A 84 -32.79 -14.64 17.35
C ILE A 84 -33.99 -15.51 17.73
N THR A 85 -35.17 -14.91 17.85
CA THR A 85 -36.42 -15.62 18.17
C THR A 85 -37.33 -15.63 16.96
N ILE A 86 -37.72 -16.83 16.52
CA ILE A 86 -38.58 -17.10 15.36
C ILE A 86 -39.89 -17.70 15.87
N THR A 87 -41.02 -17.05 15.61
CA THR A 87 -42.34 -17.43 16.14
C THR A 87 -43.40 -17.48 15.06
N LYS A 88 -44.25 -18.53 15.08
CA LYS A 88 -45.45 -18.64 14.27
C LYS A 88 -46.56 -19.35 15.05
N SER A 89 -47.65 -18.63 15.32
CA SER A 89 -48.86 -19.20 15.95
C SER A 89 -49.36 -20.43 15.17
N GLY A 90 -49.58 -21.54 15.87
CA GLY A 90 -49.90 -22.86 15.33
C GLY A 90 -48.68 -23.76 15.08
N GLU A 91 -47.52 -23.18 14.79
CA GLU A 91 -46.28 -23.89 14.41
C GLU A 91 -45.19 -23.80 15.50
N GLY A 92 -45.36 -22.97 16.54
CA GLY A 92 -44.44 -22.85 17.68
C GLY A 92 -43.45 -21.68 17.62
N THR A 93 -42.48 -21.72 18.54
CA THR A 93 -41.36 -20.76 18.66
C THR A 93 -40.03 -21.50 18.76
N LYS A 94 -38.98 -20.96 18.15
CA LYS A 94 -37.58 -21.35 18.36
C LYS A 94 -36.74 -20.11 18.66
N THR A 95 -35.82 -20.22 19.61
CA THR A 95 -34.82 -19.20 19.91
C THR A 95 -33.42 -19.76 19.68
N GLU A 96 -32.55 -18.97 19.08
CA GLU A 96 -31.12 -19.21 18.93
C GLU A 96 -30.35 -18.11 19.67
N ASP A 97 -29.56 -18.49 20.67
CA ASP A 97 -28.78 -17.57 21.52
C ASP A 97 -27.29 -17.65 21.23
N GLY A 98 -26.57 -16.56 21.46
CA GLY A 98 -25.11 -16.51 21.32
C GLY A 98 -24.62 -16.36 19.87
N VAL A 99 -25.49 -15.97 18.95
CA VAL A 99 -25.18 -15.78 17.52
C VAL A 99 -24.23 -14.59 17.35
N TYR A 100 -23.21 -14.72 16.50
CA TYR A 100 -22.32 -13.62 16.09
C TYR A 100 -22.45 -13.37 14.59
N LEU A 101 -22.42 -12.11 14.16
CA LEU A 101 -22.64 -11.68 12.78
C LEU A 101 -21.41 -10.94 12.23
N ASN A 102 -20.91 -11.36 11.08
CA ASN A 102 -19.64 -10.89 10.53
C ASN A 102 -19.80 -9.68 9.59
N LEU A 103 -18.76 -8.84 9.52
CA LEU A 103 -18.69 -7.67 8.64
C LEU A 103 -18.85 -8.07 7.17
N ASN A 104 -19.72 -7.35 6.45
CA ASN A 104 -19.95 -7.50 5.02
C ASN A 104 -20.49 -8.90 4.62
N GLN A 105 -21.00 -9.68 5.58
CA GLN A 105 -21.61 -11.00 5.34
C GLN A 105 -23.11 -11.01 5.68
N VAL A 106 -23.77 -12.09 5.26
CA VAL A 106 -25.08 -12.50 5.80
C VAL A 106 -24.88 -13.90 6.38
N ASN A 107 -24.83 -13.99 7.70
CA ASN A 107 -24.73 -15.26 8.41
C ASN A 107 -26.03 -16.05 8.21
N THR A 108 -25.94 -17.37 8.01
CA THR A 108 -27.11 -18.23 7.76
C THR A 108 -27.56 -18.92 9.05
N VAL A 109 -28.79 -18.66 9.50
CA VAL A 109 -29.41 -19.23 10.71
C VAL A 109 -30.77 -19.81 10.34
N ASN A 110 -30.81 -21.13 10.16
CA ASN A 110 -32.02 -21.87 9.78
C ASN A 110 -32.78 -22.40 11.01
N ALA A 111 -34.10 -22.47 10.92
CA ALA A 111 -34.96 -22.97 11.99
C ALA A 111 -35.91 -24.07 11.52
N ALA A 112 -36.21 -24.99 12.44
CA ALA A 112 -37.31 -25.93 12.31
C ALA A 112 -38.26 -25.69 13.49
N LEU A 113 -39.53 -25.39 13.21
CA LEU A 113 -40.57 -25.19 14.22
C LEU A 113 -41.36 -26.50 14.44
N ALA A 114 -41.67 -26.79 15.71
CA ALA A 114 -42.11 -28.12 16.17
C ALA A 114 -43.59 -28.22 16.56
N GLY A 115 -44.38 -27.16 16.34
CA GLY A 115 -45.77 -27.00 16.79
C GLY A 115 -45.88 -26.36 18.19
N ASP A 116 -47.07 -25.84 18.52
CA ASP A 116 -47.40 -25.25 19.84
C ASP A 116 -47.52 -26.28 20.98
N LEU A 117 -46.86 -27.45 20.87
CA LEU A 117 -46.95 -28.55 21.85
C LEU A 117 -46.13 -28.27 23.11
N ALA A 118 -46.73 -27.49 24.01
CA ALA A 118 -46.43 -27.38 25.45
C ALA A 118 -44.95 -27.27 25.83
N ALA A 119 -44.50 -26.02 26.04
CA ALA A 119 -43.21 -25.68 26.62
C ALA A 119 -42.90 -26.56 27.87
N THR A 120 -42.06 -27.56 27.67
CA THR A 120 -41.63 -28.51 28.68
C THR A 120 -40.14 -28.31 28.86
N ASN A 121 -39.71 -27.99 30.08
CA ASN A 121 -38.31 -27.68 30.39
C ASN A 121 -37.39 -28.85 29.99
N LEU A 122 -36.71 -28.70 28.85
CA LEU A 122 -35.46 -29.39 28.61
C LEU A 122 -34.37 -28.58 29.32
N GLU A 123 -33.58 -29.26 30.15
CA GLU A 123 -32.33 -28.67 30.66
C GLU A 123 -31.45 -28.25 29.48
N ALA A 124 -30.65 -27.20 29.67
CA ALA A 124 -29.77 -26.69 28.63
C ALA A 124 -28.74 -27.76 28.23
N VAL A 125 -29.06 -28.56 27.20
CA VAL A 125 -28.10 -29.39 26.50
C VAL A 125 -27.02 -28.45 26.02
N GLN A 126 -25.82 -28.60 26.57
CA GLN A 126 -24.66 -27.81 26.18
C GLN A 126 -24.18 -28.30 24.81
N VAL A 127 -24.91 -27.88 23.76
CA VAL A 127 -24.65 -28.27 22.38
C VAL A 127 -23.30 -27.68 21.98
N LEU A 128 -22.28 -28.52 21.91
CA LEU A 128 -20.91 -28.17 21.50
C LEU A 128 -20.77 -28.00 19.98
N ALA A 129 -21.80 -27.48 19.33
CA ALA A 129 -21.75 -26.91 17.99
C ALA A 129 -21.91 -25.39 18.12
N VAL A 130 -21.15 -24.62 17.34
CA VAL A 130 -21.17 -23.15 17.40
C VAL A 130 -22.54 -22.65 16.92
N GLY A 131 -23.40 -22.24 17.86
CA GLY A 131 -24.75 -21.79 17.59
C GLY A 131 -24.76 -20.40 16.95
N GLY A 132 -24.99 -20.33 15.64
CA GLY A 132 -25.15 -19.04 14.94
C GLY A 132 -24.48 -18.88 13.58
N GLY A 133 -24.49 -19.91 12.74
CA GLY A 133 -24.07 -19.80 11.33
C GLY A 133 -22.57 -20.02 11.09
N SER A 134 -22.23 -20.26 9.82
CA SER A 134 -20.85 -20.50 9.39
C SER A 134 -20.31 -19.31 8.61
N GLU A 135 -19.09 -18.87 8.95
CA GLU A 135 -18.34 -17.89 8.16
C GLU A 135 -17.94 -18.43 6.77
N ILE A 136 -17.99 -19.75 6.58
CA ILE A 136 -17.67 -20.42 5.32
C ILE A 136 -18.95 -20.68 4.52
N PHE A 137 -19.96 -21.31 5.12
CA PHE A 137 -21.20 -21.68 4.43
C PHE A 137 -22.29 -20.62 4.59
N SER A 138 -22.61 -19.92 3.49
CA SER A 138 -23.74 -18.99 3.41
C SER A 138 -24.23 -18.90 1.96
N ALA A 139 -25.54 -18.96 1.76
CA ALA A 139 -26.17 -18.83 0.43
C ALA A 139 -25.92 -17.47 -0.26
N ASN A 140 -25.32 -16.51 0.43
CA ASN A 140 -24.88 -15.22 -0.12
C ASN A 140 -23.37 -15.15 -0.40
N LYS A 141 -22.57 -16.15 0.00
CA LYS A 141 -21.11 -16.14 -0.17
C LYS A 141 -20.72 -16.57 -1.59
N MET A 142 -20.48 -15.59 -2.46
CA MET A 142 -20.13 -15.82 -3.87
C MET A 142 -18.64 -15.59 -4.15
N GLY A 143 -18.05 -14.58 -3.51
CA GLY A 143 -16.71 -14.06 -3.79
C GLY A 143 -15.54 -14.76 -3.11
N THR A 144 -14.35 -14.18 -3.33
CA THR A 144 -13.09 -14.53 -2.67
C THR A 144 -12.77 -13.54 -1.55
N GLY A 145 -12.72 -14.01 -0.30
CA GLY A 145 -12.34 -13.19 0.85
C GLY A 145 -12.21 -13.97 2.17
N THR A 146 -11.89 -13.26 3.24
CA THR A 146 -11.68 -13.76 4.62
C THR A 146 -12.17 -12.70 5.63
N ASN A 147 -12.65 -13.12 6.80
CA ASN A 147 -12.87 -12.23 7.94
C ASN A 147 -11.91 -12.64 9.08
N VAL A 148 -11.43 -11.66 9.85
CA VAL A 148 -10.56 -11.85 11.01
C VAL A 148 -11.31 -11.29 12.22
N THR A 149 -11.82 -12.22 13.04
CA THR A 149 -12.65 -11.95 14.22
C THR A 149 -11.85 -11.34 15.37
N ARG A 150 -12.55 -10.63 16.27
CA ARG A 150 -12.00 -10.12 17.54
C ARG A 150 -11.24 -11.19 18.31
N GLU A 151 -11.73 -12.42 18.29
CA GLU A 151 -11.18 -13.57 18.99
C GLU A 151 -9.80 -13.95 18.41
N THR A 152 -9.66 -14.04 17.09
CA THR A 152 -8.38 -14.22 16.41
C THR A 152 -7.45 -12.99 16.56
N LEU A 153 -7.99 -11.77 16.57
CA LEU A 153 -7.21 -10.54 16.83
C LEU A 153 -6.57 -10.54 18.23
N GLU A 154 -7.27 -11.05 19.27
CA GLU A 154 -6.71 -11.22 20.62
C GLU A 154 -5.78 -12.45 20.75
N ALA A 155 -6.02 -13.51 19.98
CA ALA A 155 -5.29 -14.77 20.08
C ALA A 155 -3.93 -14.75 19.37
N LEU A 156 -3.81 -14.08 18.22
CA LEU A 156 -2.63 -14.14 17.37
C LEU A 156 -1.62 -12.98 17.61
N PRO A 157 -0.32 -13.23 17.38
CA PRO A 157 0.75 -12.24 17.56
C PRO A 157 0.72 -11.11 16.52
N SER A 158 0.88 -9.87 17.00
CA SER A 158 1.21 -8.69 16.19
C SER A 158 2.47 -8.03 16.77
N ALA A 159 3.45 -7.76 15.90
CA ALA A 159 4.70 -7.10 16.25
C ALA A 159 4.55 -5.57 16.29
N ASN A 160 3.76 -5.04 15.35
CA ASN A 160 3.69 -3.62 15.03
C ASN A 160 2.40 -2.96 15.55
N ARG A 161 1.47 -3.76 16.10
CA ARG A 161 0.07 -3.40 16.41
C ARG A 161 -0.67 -2.79 15.21
N ASN A 162 -0.38 -3.27 14.00
CA ASN A 162 -0.98 -2.75 12.77
C ASN A 162 -1.80 -3.77 11.97
N ILE A 163 -2.72 -3.26 11.15
CA ILE A 163 -3.65 -4.07 10.32
C ILE A 163 -2.89 -5.04 9.40
N GLN A 164 -1.69 -4.69 8.94
CA GLN A 164 -0.85 -5.50 8.06
C GLN A 164 -0.40 -6.83 8.70
N ASP A 165 -0.21 -6.87 10.03
CA ASP A 165 0.10 -8.11 10.77
C ASP A 165 -1.07 -9.12 10.75
N TYR A 166 -2.29 -8.67 10.47
CA TYR A 166 -3.50 -9.50 10.40
C TYR A 166 -3.99 -9.75 8.96
N ILE A 167 -3.80 -8.82 8.01
CA ILE A 167 -4.13 -9.08 6.59
C ILE A 167 -3.38 -10.31 6.05
N ARG A 168 -2.13 -10.52 6.49
CA ARG A 168 -1.29 -11.66 6.10
C ARG A 168 -1.83 -13.05 6.48
N LEU A 169 -2.89 -13.12 7.29
CA LEU A 169 -3.57 -14.37 7.64
C LEU A 169 -4.30 -14.98 6.44
N ASP A 170 -4.76 -14.16 5.47
CA ASP A 170 -5.34 -14.68 4.23
C ASP A 170 -4.26 -15.41 3.42
N PRO A 171 -4.46 -16.68 3.02
CA PRO A 171 -3.46 -17.45 2.28
C PRO A 171 -3.14 -16.85 0.90
N ARG A 172 -4.04 -16.01 0.34
CA ARG A 172 -3.94 -15.41 -1.00
C ARG A 172 -3.23 -14.05 -1.02
N ILE A 173 -2.95 -13.46 0.14
CA ILE A 173 -2.27 -12.17 0.28
C ILE A 173 -0.88 -12.38 0.89
N SER A 174 0.13 -11.61 0.47
CA SER A 174 1.51 -11.78 0.94
C SER A 174 2.18 -10.46 1.33
N GLN A 175 2.98 -10.46 2.41
CA GLN A 175 3.87 -9.34 2.74
C GLN A 175 5.12 -9.42 1.84
N VAL A 176 5.13 -8.70 0.72
CA VAL A 176 6.28 -8.69 -0.21
C VAL A 176 7.52 -8.04 0.41
N SER A 177 7.33 -7.15 1.38
CA SER A 177 8.38 -6.68 2.30
C SER A 177 7.80 -6.66 3.72
N LYS A 178 8.39 -7.40 4.66
CA LYS A 178 7.95 -7.37 6.07
C LYS A 178 8.41 -6.07 6.74
N ALA A 179 9.57 -5.54 6.34
CA ALA A 179 10.15 -4.29 6.86
C ALA A 179 9.34 -3.04 6.45
N ASP A 180 8.78 -3.03 5.24
CA ASP A 180 7.95 -1.91 4.76
C ASP A 180 6.45 -2.10 5.03
N GLY A 181 6.03 -3.24 5.61
CA GLY A 181 4.60 -3.59 5.77
C GLY A 181 3.86 -3.76 4.43
N ALA A 182 4.57 -4.02 3.33
CA ALA A 182 4.03 -3.89 1.98
C ALA A 182 3.20 -5.13 1.57
N ILE A 183 1.90 -4.94 1.38
CA ILE A 183 0.89 -6.00 1.16
C ILE A 183 0.59 -6.21 -0.34
N SER A 184 0.84 -7.42 -0.86
CA SER A 184 0.54 -7.83 -2.25
C SER A 184 -0.64 -8.81 -2.29
N ALA A 185 -1.75 -8.39 -2.90
CA ALA A 185 -2.90 -9.25 -3.18
C ALA A 185 -2.80 -9.81 -4.61
N GLY A 186 -2.70 -11.14 -4.73
CA GLY A 186 -2.61 -11.80 -6.03
C GLY A 186 -1.36 -11.45 -6.86
N GLY A 187 -0.28 -10.96 -6.26
CA GLY A 187 0.91 -10.56 -7.01
C GLY A 187 0.74 -9.24 -7.77
N GLN A 188 -0.12 -8.35 -7.31
CA GLN A 188 -0.26 -6.97 -7.82
C GLN A 188 0.56 -5.98 -6.98
N ASN A 189 0.85 -4.80 -7.53
CA ASN A 189 1.48 -3.70 -6.79
C ASN A 189 0.65 -3.37 -5.53
N THR A 190 1.34 -3.13 -4.41
CA THR A 190 0.69 -2.99 -3.11
C THR A 190 -0.28 -1.80 -3.06
N ARG A 191 0.05 -0.70 -3.74
CA ARG A 191 -0.76 0.52 -3.83
C ARG A 191 -2.13 0.35 -4.50
N PHE A 192 -2.42 -0.81 -5.09
CA PHE A 192 -3.75 -1.15 -5.64
C PHE A 192 -4.73 -1.74 -4.62
N ASN A 193 -4.33 -1.93 -3.36
CA ASN A 193 -5.26 -2.28 -2.28
C ASN A 193 -5.97 -1.04 -1.71
N ALA A 194 -7.27 -1.13 -1.46
CA ALA A 194 -8.02 -0.12 -0.73
C ALA A 194 -8.17 -0.53 0.74
N ILE A 195 -7.86 0.36 1.68
CA ILE A 195 -8.09 0.15 3.13
C ILE A 195 -9.19 1.12 3.60
N ARG A 196 -10.19 0.62 4.31
CA ARG A 196 -11.30 1.39 4.89
C ARG A 196 -11.46 1.10 6.38
N ILE A 197 -11.90 2.09 7.16
CA ILE A 197 -12.28 1.93 8.57
C ILE A 197 -13.62 2.63 8.80
N ASP A 198 -14.64 1.85 9.19
CA ASP A 198 -16.07 2.21 9.12
C ASP A 198 -16.43 2.89 7.78
N GLY A 199 -16.01 2.28 6.67
CA GLY A 199 -16.34 2.73 5.31
C GLY A 199 -15.53 3.93 4.81
N ILE A 200 -15.00 4.79 5.68
CA ILE A 200 -14.08 5.87 5.28
C ILE A 200 -12.79 5.25 4.72
N GLY A 201 -12.33 5.71 3.56
CA GLY A 201 -11.02 5.34 3.03
C GLY A 201 -9.90 5.81 3.96
N ALA A 202 -9.19 4.86 4.56
CA ALA A 202 -8.18 5.06 5.60
C ALA A 202 -6.73 4.90 5.09
N GLY A 203 -6.56 4.67 3.78
CA GLY A 203 -5.26 4.58 3.16
C GLY A 203 -4.61 5.95 2.86
N ASP A 204 -3.33 5.92 2.50
CA ASP A 204 -2.60 7.08 2.00
C ASP A 204 -3.33 7.70 0.79
N PRO A 205 -3.82 8.95 0.87
CA PRO A 205 -4.62 9.57 -0.19
C PRO A 205 -3.80 9.97 -1.43
N PHE A 206 -2.47 10.01 -1.33
CA PHE A 206 -1.57 10.31 -2.46
C PHE A 206 -0.87 9.07 -3.01
N GLY A 207 -0.78 8.01 -2.20
CA GLY A 207 -0.26 6.70 -2.57
C GLY A 207 1.27 6.64 -2.63
N LEU A 208 1.94 7.38 -1.75
CA LEU A 208 3.39 7.37 -1.58
C LEU A 208 3.84 6.14 -0.80
N GLU A 209 3.15 5.82 0.29
CA GLU A 209 3.52 4.78 1.26
C GLU A 209 3.22 3.37 0.76
N SER A 210 4.16 2.43 0.94
CA SER A 210 4.04 1.07 0.39
C SER A 210 3.23 0.08 1.24
N ASN A 211 2.94 0.44 2.50
CA ASN A 211 2.00 -0.24 3.40
C ASN A 211 0.54 0.18 3.17
N ASN A 212 0.29 1.11 2.25
CA ASN A 212 -0.98 1.76 1.93
C ASN A 212 -1.59 2.63 3.04
N LEU A 213 -0.89 2.96 4.14
CA LEU A 213 -1.40 3.79 5.23
C LEU A 213 -0.67 5.13 5.31
N PRO A 214 -1.31 6.20 5.84
CA PRO A 214 -0.66 7.50 6.02
C PRO A 214 0.53 7.48 7.01
N THR A 215 0.59 6.52 7.94
CA THR A 215 1.68 6.34 8.92
C THR A 215 2.04 4.85 9.05
N GLU A 216 2.83 4.46 10.05
CA GLU A 216 3.15 3.04 10.32
C GLU A 216 1.98 2.24 10.90
N ARG A 217 0.97 2.94 11.44
CA ARG A 217 -0.24 2.37 12.03
C ARG A 217 -1.47 2.91 11.32
N GLN A 218 -2.58 2.21 11.50
CA GLN A 218 -3.91 2.67 11.12
C GLN A 218 -4.35 3.88 11.99
N PRO A 219 -5.31 4.71 11.54
CA PRO A 219 -5.75 5.90 12.28
C PRO A 219 -6.72 5.65 13.47
N VAL A 220 -6.89 4.40 13.92
CA VAL A 220 -7.59 4.00 15.17
C VAL A 220 -7.01 2.70 15.73
N SER A 221 -6.91 2.59 17.06
CA SER A 221 -6.16 1.52 17.73
C SER A 221 -6.64 0.12 17.35
N MET A 222 -5.72 -0.85 17.32
CA MET A 222 -6.10 -2.26 17.17
C MET A 222 -7.04 -2.74 18.29
N ASP A 223 -6.94 -2.16 19.49
CA ASP A 223 -7.88 -2.43 20.59
C ASP A 223 -9.24 -1.74 20.40
N ALA A 224 -9.38 -0.79 19.46
CA ALA A 224 -10.65 -0.20 19.03
C ALA A 224 -11.31 -0.93 17.85
N ILE A 225 -10.59 -1.78 17.11
CA ILE A 225 -11.15 -2.61 16.03
C ILE A 225 -11.98 -3.77 16.61
N GLN A 226 -13.13 -4.05 15.98
CA GLN A 226 -14.01 -5.19 16.28
C GLN A 226 -13.83 -6.35 15.30
N GLU A 227 -13.69 -6.07 14.00
CA GLU A 227 -13.46 -7.11 12.96
C GLU A 227 -12.74 -6.50 11.74
N ILE A 228 -12.02 -7.33 11.00
CA ILE A 228 -11.40 -6.99 9.70
C ILE A 228 -11.91 -7.95 8.61
N ASN A 229 -12.55 -7.43 7.57
CA ASN A 229 -12.91 -8.15 6.35
C ASN A 229 -11.85 -7.87 5.25
N ILE A 230 -11.49 -8.91 4.50
CA ILE A 230 -10.45 -8.93 3.47
C ILE A 230 -11.05 -9.51 2.19
N ASP A 231 -11.43 -8.66 1.24
CA ASP A 231 -12.07 -9.05 -0.01
C ASP A 231 -11.09 -8.97 -1.19
N LEU A 232 -10.81 -10.10 -1.86
CA LEU A 232 -10.02 -10.12 -3.10
C LEU A 232 -10.92 -10.00 -4.34
N ALA A 233 -12.12 -10.60 -4.30
CA ALA A 233 -13.11 -10.55 -5.37
C ALA A 233 -14.54 -10.65 -4.80
N ASN A 234 -15.08 -9.52 -4.32
CA ASN A 234 -16.47 -9.43 -3.85
C ASN A 234 -17.35 -8.76 -4.91
N TYR A 235 -18.35 -9.48 -5.43
CA TYR A 235 -19.16 -9.02 -6.56
C TYR A 235 -20.22 -8.00 -6.20
N ASP A 236 -20.49 -7.72 -4.92
CA ASP A 236 -21.46 -6.70 -4.51
C ASP A 236 -21.07 -5.32 -5.07
N THR A 237 -22.00 -4.67 -5.76
CA THR A 237 -21.77 -3.44 -6.53
C THR A 237 -21.46 -2.21 -5.67
N THR A 238 -21.70 -2.27 -4.35
CA THR A 238 -21.29 -1.24 -3.39
C THR A 238 -19.78 -1.26 -3.11
N ILE A 239 -19.06 -2.34 -3.45
CA ILE A 239 -17.62 -2.45 -3.22
C ILE A 239 -16.85 -1.81 -4.39
N TYR A 240 -15.98 -0.85 -4.10
CA TYR A 240 -15.20 -0.12 -5.11
C TYR A 240 -13.80 0.26 -4.61
N GLY A 241 -12.94 0.73 -5.53
CA GLY A 241 -11.71 1.47 -5.22
C GLY A 241 -10.43 0.65 -5.19
N GLY A 242 -10.47 -0.68 -5.38
CA GLY A 242 -9.27 -1.54 -5.36
C GLY A 242 -9.27 -2.62 -6.44
N THR A 243 -8.27 -2.59 -7.33
CA THR A 243 -7.94 -3.70 -8.25
C THR A 243 -7.16 -4.81 -7.52
N GLY A 244 -6.43 -4.48 -6.45
CA GLY A 244 -5.85 -5.39 -5.46
C GLY A 244 -6.91 -6.05 -4.57
N ALA A 245 -6.72 -6.01 -3.26
CA ALA A 245 -7.76 -6.33 -2.28
C ALA A 245 -8.50 -5.08 -1.79
N VAL A 246 -9.70 -5.25 -1.27
CA VAL A 246 -10.40 -4.27 -0.44
C VAL A 246 -10.41 -4.79 0.99
N ILE A 247 -9.81 -4.04 1.92
CA ILE A 247 -9.75 -4.36 3.34
C ILE A 247 -10.66 -3.38 4.07
N ASN A 248 -11.66 -3.91 4.77
CA ASN A 248 -12.61 -3.13 5.55
C ASN A 248 -12.45 -3.51 7.03
N ALA A 249 -12.14 -2.55 7.90
CA ALA A 249 -12.23 -2.74 9.35
C ALA A 249 -13.42 -1.96 9.92
N VAL A 250 -13.97 -2.43 11.03
CA VAL A 250 -15.00 -1.70 11.80
C VAL A 250 -14.58 -1.48 13.24
N THR A 251 -14.96 -0.34 13.79
CA THR A 251 -14.71 0.02 15.19
C THR A 251 -15.75 -0.58 16.12
N LYS A 252 -15.34 -0.85 17.36
CA LYS A 252 -16.22 -1.20 18.47
C LYS A 252 -17.26 -0.10 18.72
N SER A 253 -18.36 -0.50 19.34
CA SER A 253 -19.48 0.36 19.71
C SER A 253 -19.67 0.35 21.22
N GLY A 254 -20.40 1.34 21.73
CA GLY A 254 -20.80 1.35 23.15
C GLY A 254 -21.95 0.38 23.43
N THR A 255 -22.06 -0.06 24.69
CA THR A 255 -23.02 -1.07 25.14
C THR A 255 -23.84 -0.58 26.34
N ASN A 256 -24.79 -1.38 26.82
CA ASN A 256 -25.64 -1.08 27.98
C ASN A 256 -24.90 -1.12 29.33
N GLU A 257 -23.63 -1.52 29.36
CA GLU A 257 -22.80 -1.56 30.57
C GLU A 257 -21.54 -0.70 30.36
N PHE A 258 -20.91 -0.25 31.44
CA PHE A 258 -19.63 0.45 31.33
C PHE A 258 -18.50 -0.57 31.30
N HIS A 259 -17.67 -0.52 30.26
CA HIS A 259 -16.54 -1.43 30.08
C HIS A 259 -15.35 -0.68 29.46
N GLY A 260 -14.15 -1.23 29.62
CA GLY A 260 -12.96 -0.66 29.02
C GLY A 260 -11.72 -1.53 29.14
N THR A 261 -10.65 -1.04 28.53
CA THR A 261 -9.33 -1.65 28.63
C THR A 261 -8.29 -0.57 28.86
N VAL A 262 -7.38 -0.75 29.81
CA VAL A 262 -6.12 0.02 29.88
C VAL A 262 -5.00 -0.94 29.54
N TYR A 263 -4.08 -0.56 28.66
CA TYR A 263 -3.01 -1.45 28.22
C TYR A 263 -1.71 -0.71 27.94
N GLY A 264 -0.62 -1.47 27.95
CA GLY A 264 0.66 -1.04 27.40
C GLY A 264 1.51 -2.23 26.96
N SER A 265 2.40 -2.00 26.01
CA SER A 265 3.40 -2.95 25.56
C SER A 265 4.78 -2.32 25.49
N TYR A 266 5.81 -3.14 25.74
CA TYR A 266 7.21 -2.73 25.78
C TYR A 266 8.12 -3.73 25.05
N ARG A 267 9.12 -3.20 24.35
CA ARG A 267 10.17 -3.97 23.68
C ARG A 267 11.47 -3.17 23.70
N ASP A 268 12.55 -3.80 24.15
CA ASP A 268 13.91 -3.24 24.17
C ASP A 268 14.73 -3.73 22.96
N LYS A 269 15.79 -3.02 22.56
CA LYS A 269 16.80 -3.56 21.63
C LYS A 269 17.44 -4.87 22.14
N ASP A 270 17.54 -5.05 23.46
CA ASP A 270 18.07 -6.27 24.08
C ASP A 270 17.02 -7.41 24.10
N MET A 271 15.76 -7.10 23.76
CA MET A 271 14.70 -8.05 23.41
C MET A 271 14.68 -8.38 21.91
N VAL A 272 15.77 -8.11 21.18
CA VAL A 272 16.01 -8.45 19.77
C VAL A 272 17.34 -9.21 19.65
N ARG A 273 17.49 -10.08 18.64
CA ARG A 273 18.80 -10.68 18.30
C ARG A 273 19.86 -9.60 18.04
N THR A 274 20.88 -9.47 18.90
CA THR A 274 21.93 -8.44 18.76
C THR A 274 22.70 -8.52 17.44
N ARG A 275 23.09 -9.72 16.97
CA ARG A 275 23.75 -9.95 15.66
C ARG A 275 23.14 -11.12 14.89
N LEU A 276 22.94 -10.92 13.58
CA LEU A 276 22.67 -12.00 12.62
C LEU A 276 23.94 -12.81 12.35
N GLU A 277 23.82 -14.00 11.74
CA GLU A 277 25.00 -14.79 11.37
C GLU A 277 25.66 -14.21 10.10
N GLY A 278 26.97 -13.96 10.16
CA GLY A 278 27.73 -13.31 9.08
C GLY A 278 27.75 -11.78 9.16
N ASP A 279 26.80 -11.17 9.88
CA ASP A 279 26.79 -9.74 10.17
C ASP A 279 27.89 -9.37 11.19
N LYS A 280 28.43 -8.16 11.05
CA LYS A 280 29.42 -7.57 11.96
C LYS A 280 28.81 -6.53 12.90
N ASN A 281 27.67 -5.96 12.52
CA ASN A 281 27.04 -4.85 13.21
C ASN A 281 26.04 -5.38 14.25
N ASP A 282 25.90 -4.63 15.35
CA ASP A 282 24.82 -4.84 16.31
C ASP A 282 23.51 -4.24 15.78
N PHE A 283 22.36 -4.74 16.27
CA PHE A 283 21.06 -4.17 15.96
C PHE A 283 20.97 -2.72 16.43
N ASN A 284 20.56 -1.82 15.53
CA ASN A 284 20.53 -0.37 15.72
C ASN A 284 19.25 0.29 15.19
N GLY A 285 18.17 -0.48 15.02
CA GLY A 285 16.90 0.02 14.47
C GLY A 285 16.12 0.90 15.44
N PHE A 286 16.17 0.56 16.72
CA PHE A 286 15.65 1.34 17.84
C PHE A 286 16.45 1.02 19.11
N GLU A 287 16.29 1.83 20.14
CA GLU A 287 16.72 1.54 21.52
C GLU A 287 15.55 0.92 22.31
N ASP A 288 14.37 1.55 22.23
CA ASP A 288 13.15 1.05 22.87
C ASP A 288 11.89 1.35 22.03
N GLU A 289 10.87 0.50 22.19
CA GLU A 289 9.51 0.71 21.71
C GLU A 289 8.52 0.60 22.87
N LYS A 290 7.64 1.61 23.01
CA LYS A 290 6.54 1.63 23.96
C LYS A 290 5.23 1.87 23.22
N THR A 291 4.19 1.13 23.58
CA THR A 291 2.81 1.52 23.28
C THR A 291 2.04 1.62 24.59
N TYR A 292 1.19 2.63 24.76
CA TYR A 292 0.25 2.70 25.89
C TYR A 292 -1.06 3.31 25.43
N GLY A 293 -2.17 2.81 25.96
CA GLY A 293 -3.48 3.24 25.51
C GLY A 293 -4.62 2.77 26.40
N MET A 294 -5.81 3.25 26.07
CA MET A 294 -7.03 2.90 26.75
C MET A 294 -8.23 2.90 25.79
N THR A 295 -9.21 2.05 26.10
CA THR A 295 -10.57 2.09 25.55
C THR A 295 -11.56 2.24 26.69
N PHE A 296 -12.67 2.95 26.45
CA PHE A 296 -13.78 3.07 27.39
C PHE A 296 -15.09 3.26 26.63
N GLY A 297 -16.12 2.52 26.99
CA GLY A 297 -17.44 2.60 26.37
C GLY A 297 -18.57 2.29 27.35
N GLY A 298 -19.78 2.61 26.91
CA GLY A 298 -21.00 2.34 27.66
C GLY A 298 -22.17 3.24 27.28
N PRO A 299 -23.21 3.31 28.12
CA PRO A 299 -24.44 4.04 27.82
C PRO A 299 -24.35 5.51 28.28
N ILE A 300 -24.73 6.43 27.39
CA ILE A 300 -25.19 7.78 27.78
C ILE A 300 -26.67 7.68 28.20
N VAL A 301 -27.46 6.90 27.47
CA VAL A 301 -28.84 6.53 27.78
C VAL A 301 -29.02 5.06 27.42
N LYS A 302 -29.34 4.19 28.39
CA LYS A 302 -29.53 2.76 28.15
C LYS A 302 -30.55 2.49 27.04
N ASP A 303 -30.29 1.43 26.27
CA ASP A 303 -31.04 0.96 25.10
C ASP A 303 -31.13 1.96 23.92
N LYS A 304 -30.58 3.17 24.07
CA LYS A 304 -30.75 4.29 23.15
C LYS A 304 -29.45 4.90 22.66
N LEU A 305 -28.64 5.49 23.53
CA LEU A 305 -27.48 6.29 23.14
C LEU A 305 -26.24 5.79 23.88
N PHE A 306 -25.24 5.41 23.11
CA PHE A 306 -24.01 4.80 23.58
C PHE A 306 -22.80 5.58 23.10
N PHE A 307 -21.68 5.43 23.81
CA PHE A 307 -20.38 5.91 23.36
C PHE A 307 -19.31 4.82 23.45
N PHE A 308 -18.31 4.92 22.60
CA PHE A 308 -17.04 4.22 22.71
C PHE A 308 -15.91 5.19 22.37
N ALA A 309 -14.84 5.20 23.15
CA ALA A 309 -13.69 6.05 22.92
C ALA A 309 -12.38 5.26 23.08
N ASN A 310 -11.35 5.65 22.35
CA ASN A 310 -9.99 5.17 22.57
C ASN A 310 -8.95 6.30 22.52
N TYR A 311 -7.82 6.04 23.15
CA TYR A 311 -6.56 6.76 23.01
C TYR A 311 -5.43 5.73 22.92
N GLU A 312 -4.49 5.90 21.99
CA GLU A 312 -3.25 5.13 21.95
C GLU A 312 -2.07 6.07 21.63
N LYS A 313 -0.96 5.89 22.35
CA LYS A 313 0.33 6.49 22.01
C LYS A 313 1.37 5.40 21.78
N TYR A 314 2.15 5.59 20.72
CA TYR A 314 3.35 4.83 20.39
C TYR A 314 4.56 5.76 20.44
N GLU A 315 5.62 5.30 21.10
CA GLU A 315 6.94 5.91 21.12
C GLU A 315 7.95 4.86 20.65
N ARG A 316 8.81 5.22 19.70
CA ARG A 316 10.03 4.47 19.39
C ARG A 316 11.23 5.40 19.50
N SER A 317 12.06 5.16 20.51
CA SER A 317 13.38 5.78 20.65
C SER A 317 14.35 5.06 19.73
N ALA A 318 15.17 5.78 18.98
CA ALA A 318 16.21 5.21 18.13
C ALA A 318 17.59 5.82 18.45
N PRO A 319 18.70 5.17 18.01
CA PRO A 319 20.04 5.71 18.25
C PRO A 319 20.20 7.14 17.72
N GLY A 320 20.97 7.95 18.44
CA GLY A 320 21.26 9.34 18.06
C GLY A 320 22.15 9.46 16.81
N VAL A 321 22.55 10.69 16.51
CA VAL A 321 23.36 11.01 15.31
C VAL A 321 24.72 10.28 15.31
N ALA A 322 24.96 9.46 14.30
CA ALA A 322 26.15 8.62 14.17
C ALA A 322 27.37 9.41 13.66
N LEU A 323 27.99 10.20 14.54
CA LEU A 323 29.12 11.08 14.19
C LEU A 323 30.47 10.36 14.02
N GLY A 324 30.63 9.16 14.61
CA GLY A 324 31.92 8.46 14.71
C GLY A 324 32.56 8.04 13.38
N ASP A 325 31.77 7.48 12.46
CA ASP A 325 32.24 7.05 11.13
C ASP A 325 32.19 8.17 10.07
N GLY A 326 31.68 9.34 10.44
CA GLY A 326 31.60 10.53 9.58
C GLY A 326 32.87 11.39 9.63
N PRO A 327 32.92 12.49 8.84
CA PRO A 327 34.06 13.42 8.79
C PRO A 327 34.49 13.96 10.17
N TYR A 328 33.53 14.23 11.05
CA TYR A 328 33.80 14.74 12.39
C TYR A 328 34.49 13.70 13.29
N GLY A 329 33.97 12.47 13.38
CA GLY A 329 34.60 11.40 14.16
C GLY A 329 35.99 10.97 13.62
N LYS A 330 36.23 11.18 12.32
CA LYS A 330 37.55 11.03 11.68
C LYS A 330 38.51 12.20 11.95
N GLY A 331 38.04 13.31 12.50
CA GLY A 331 38.81 14.53 12.68
C GLY A 331 39.16 15.27 11.38
N THR A 332 38.43 15.02 10.28
CA THR A 332 38.61 15.77 9.01
C THR A 332 37.82 17.07 8.98
N ILE A 333 36.76 17.17 9.79
CA ILE A 333 36.04 18.40 10.14
C ILE A 333 36.12 18.54 11.66
N THR A 334 36.57 19.69 12.15
CA THR A 334 36.83 19.94 13.58
C THR A 334 35.88 20.96 14.19
N ASP A 335 35.86 21.06 15.52
CA ASP A 335 35.18 22.16 16.24
C ASP A 335 35.66 23.55 15.79
N GLY A 336 36.91 23.66 15.34
CA GLY A 336 37.47 24.91 14.81
C GLY A 336 36.84 25.32 13.48
N ASP A 337 36.66 24.36 12.57
CA ASP A 337 36.01 24.57 11.27
C ASP A 337 34.53 24.93 11.45
N ILE A 338 33.84 24.15 12.30
CA ILE A 338 32.44 24.38 12.65
C ILE A 338 32.27 25.76 13.28
N LYS A 339 33.15 26.16 14.20
CA LYS A 339 33.11 27.49 14.82
C LYS A 339 33.33 28.62 13.81
N GLN A 340 34.24 28.49 12.84
CA GLN A 340 34.41 29.52 11.80
C GLN A 340 33.14 29.70 10.96
N VAL A 341 32.43 28.60 10.64
CA VAL A 341 31.16 28.64 9.92
C VAL A 341 30.05 29.26 10.77
N GLN A 342 29.97 28.90 12.06
CA GLN A 342 29.03 29.51 13.02
C GLN A 342 29.26 31.00 13.18
N ASP A 343 30.51 31.45 13.39
CA ASP A 343 30.85 32.86 13.58
C ASP A 343 30.53 33.70 12.34
N PHE A 344 30.83 33.19 11.13
CA PHE A 344 30.53 33.86 9.86
C PHE A 344 29.02 34.02 9.60
N MET A 345 28.23 32.99 9.89
CA MET A 345 26.77 33.03 9.74
C MET A 345 26.10 33.87 10.83
N SER A 346 26.60 33.80 12.07
CA SER A 346 26.16 34.66 13.18
C SER A 346 26.42 36.14 12.89
N ALA A 347 27.56 36.47 12.27
CA ALA A 347 27.87 37.83 11.81
C ALA A 347 26.94 38.33 10.69
N LYS A 348 26.22 37.43 10.01
CA LYS A 348 25.14 37.74 9.04
C LYS A 348 23.74 37.71 9.67
N GLY A 349 23.62 37.36 10.96
CA GLY A 349 22.36 37.30 11.70
C GLY A 349 21.68 35.92 11.78
N TYR A 350 22.37 34.85 11.39
CA TYR A 350 21.80 33.50 11.31
C TYR A 350 22.51 32.52 12.24
N ASP A 351 21.75 31.93 13.17
CA ASP A 351 22.20 30.73 13.88
C ASP A 351 22.13 29.52 12.93
N VAL A 352 23.16 28.69 12.96
CA VAL A 352 23.28 27.47 12.16
C VAL A 352 23.37 26.20 12.98
N GLY A 353 23.26 26.34 14.31
CA GLY A 353 23.27 25.23 15.24
C GLY A 353 24.62 24.53 15.32
N GLY A 354 24.60 23.23 15.65
CA GLY A 354 25.80 22.43 15.87
C GLY A 354 25.51 20.95 15.69
N LEU A 355 26.35 20.08 16.27
CA LEU A 355 26.20 18.62 16.15
C LEU A 355 25.31 17.99 17.25
N ALA A 356 24.77 18.79 18.16
CA ALA A 356 23.90 18.31 19.23
C ALA A 356 22.49 18.00 18.67
N ALA A 357 22.09 16.73 18.76
CA ALA A 357 20.79 16.26 18.29
C ALA A 357 19.70 16.30 19.37
N PRO A 358 18.44 16.64 19.02
CA PRO A 358 17.29 16.22 19.82
C PRO A 358 17.16 14.69 19.82
N ASP A 359 16.38 14.15 20.75
CA ASP A 359 16.05 12.73 20.81
C ASP A 359 15.54 12.22 19.44
N ASN A 360 16.17 11.17 18.91
CA ASN A 360 15.71 10.50 17.70
C ASN A 360 14.48 9.65 18.06
N LYS A 361 13.29 10.25 17.98
CA LYS A 361 12.01 9.60 18.29
C LYS A 361 11.07 9.58 17.09
N THR A 362 10.38 8.45 16.94
CA THR A 362 9.09 8.38 16.23
C THR A 362 8.00 8.39 17.29
N GLU A 363 7.08 9.33 17.21
CA GLU A 363 5.86 9.36 18.03
C GLU A 363 4.64 9.23 17.13
N ILE A 364 3.66 8.41 17.54
CA ILE A 364 2.31 8.40 16.97
C ILE A 364 1.33 8.54 18.14
N GLU A 365 0.46 9.55 18.11
CA GLU A 365 -0.68 9.67 19.00
C GLU A 365 -1.98 9.57 18.19
N GLU A 366 -2.95 8.82 18.72
CA GLU A 366 -4.27 8.69 18.11
C GLU A 366 -5.38 8.67 19.15
N TYR A 367 -6.54 9.21 18.77
CA TYR A 367 -7.74 9.21 19.58
C TYR A 367 -8.98 9.13 18.71
N ALA A 368 -9.96 8.35 19.16
CA ALA A 368 -11.27 8.24 18.52
C ALA A 368 -12.41 8.33 19.54
N VAL A 369 -13.55 8.85 19.08
CA VAL A 369 -14.84 8.79 19.78
C VAL A 369 -15.90 8.38 18.77
N LYS A 370 -16.70 7.37 19.13
CA LYS A 370 -17.88 6.90 18.41
C LYS A 370 -19.10 7.09 19.31
N LEU A 371 -20.18 7.62 18.77
CA LEU A 371 -21.51 7.60 19.35
C LEU A 371 -22.40 6.69 18.52
N ASP A 372 -23.14 5.80 19.15
CA ASP A 372 -24.15 4.95 18.50
C ASP A 372 -25.53 5.28 19.09
N TRP A 373 -26.50 5.64 18.25
CA TRP A 373 -27.83 6.07 18.66
C TRP A 373 -28.92 5.21 18.03
N ASN A 374 -29.54 4.32 18.81
CA ASN A 374 -30.84 3.73 18.50
C ASN A 374 -31.90 4.84 18.68
N ILE A 375 -32.39 5.41 17.58
CA ILE A 375 -33.39 6.50 17.59
C ILE A 375 -34.76 5.92 17.97
N ASN A 376 -35.09 4.78 17.36
CA ASN A 376 -36.19 3.88 17.68
C ASN A 376 -35.90 2.50 17.05
N GLU A 377 -36.88 1.59 16.99
CA GLU A 377 -36.70 0.24 16.41
C GLU A 377 -36.42 0.24 14.90
N ASN A 378 -36.82 1.29 14.18
CA ASN A 378 -36.70 1.41 12.72
C ASN A 378 -35.50 2.24 12.28
N HIS A 379 -34.96 3.09 13.15
CA HIS A 379 -33.95 4.07 12.78
C HIS A 379 -32.81 4.10 13.81
N ARG A 380 -31.56 4.07 13.34
CA ARG A 380 -30.38 4.27 14.18
C ARG A 380 -29.29 5.05 13.46
N ALA A 381 -28.51 5.83 14.20
CA ALA A 381 -27.39 6.58 13.67
C ALA A 381 -26.06 6.20 14.36
N ALA A 382 -24.95 6.49 13.69
CA ALA A 382 -23.63 6.48 14.28
C ALA A 382 -22.90 7.80 13.93
N LEU A 383 -22.05 8.28 14.83
CA LEU A 383 -21.16 9.42 14.60
C LEU A 383 -19.77 9.03 15.10
N ARG A 384 -18.76 8.99 14.22
CA ARG A 384 -17.36 8.81 14.59
C ARG A 384 -16.58 10.10 14.34
N TYR A 385 -15.70 10.43 15.27
CA TYR A 385 -14.57 11.33 15.09
C TYR A 385 -13.30 10.57 15.46
N ASN A 386 -12.22 10.72 14.69
CA ASN A 386 -10.89 10.30 15.12
C ASN A 386 -9.81 11.16 14.48
N LYS A 387 -8.70 11.31 15.20
CA LYS A 387 -7.51 12.00 14.73
C LYS A 387 -6.26 11.21 15.12
N MET A 388 -5.30 11.19 14.22
CA MET A 388 -3.96 10.65 14.43
C MET A 388 -2.92 11.71 14.04
N GLU A 389 -1.87 11.81 14.84
CA GLU A 389 -0.70 12.66 14.61
C GLU A 389 0.56 11.78 14.70
N GLN A 390 1.45 11.87 13.71
CA GLN A 390 2.78 11.24 13.75
C GLN A 390 3.84 12.34 13.67
N ASN A 391 4.87 12.27 14.49
CA ASN A 391 6.08 13.07 14.32
C ASN A 391 7.33 12.16 14.19
N VAL A 392 8.25 12.56 13.31
CA VAL A 392 9.53 11.89 13.08
C VAL A 392 10.58 12.96 12.84
N MET A 393 11.69 12.92 13.57
CA MET A 393 12.85 13.77 13.30
C MET A 393 13.73 13.14 12.21
N ARG A 394 14.19 13.94 11.25
CA ARG A 394 15.07 13.49 10.16
C ARG A 394 16.41 14.21 10.24
N PHE A 395 17.49 13.42 10.19
CA PHE A 395 18.89 13.86 10.33
C PHE A 395 19.68 13.70 9.02
N PRO A 396 19.28 14.37 7.92
CA PRO A 396 19.95 14.27 6.62
C PRO A 396 21.41 14.77 6.70
N GLY A 397 22.24 14.29 5.78
CA GLY A 397 23.62 14.79 5.61
C GLY A 397 24.66 14.13 6.53
N LEU A 398 24.29 13.14 7.34
CA LEU A 398 25.21 12.33 8.14
C LEU A 398 25.61 11.08 7.36
N ALA A 399 26.82 11.07 6.81
CA ALA A 399 27.35 9.95 6.03
C ALA A 399 28.88 9.85 6.15
N SER A 400 29.48 8.83 5.55
CA SER A 400 30.93 8.58 5.64
C SER A 400 31.81 9.73 5.13
N GLY A 401 31.28 10.60 4.24
CA GLY A 401 31.97 11.80 3.73
C GLY A 401 31.19 13.11 3.88
N THR A 402 30.12 13.14 4.69
CA THR A 402 29.36 14.37 4.97
C THR A 402 28.94 14.45 6.43
N VAL A 403 28.92 15.66 7.00
CA VAL A 403 28.30 15.95 8.30
C VAL A 403 27.43 17.21 8.19
N SER A 404 26.38 17.32 8.99
CA SER A 404 25.37 18.38 8.89
C SER A 404 25.16 19.15 10.20
N LEU A 405 24.96 20.47 10.05
CA LEU A 405 24.45 21.41 11.04
C LEU A 405 23.09 20.95 11.58
N SER A 406 22.76 21.19 12.85
CA SER A 406 21.41 20.89 13.37
C SER A 406 20.30 21.71 12.71
N ASN A 407 20.62 22.84 12.06
CA ASN A 407 19.67 23.60 11.25
C ASN A 407 19.30 22.93 9.91
N TYR A 408 20.12 21.98 9.44
CA TYR A 408 19.92 21.19 8.21
C TYR A 408 18.96 20.02 8.40
N TRP A 409 18.56 19.74 9.65
CA TRP A 409 17.60 18.71 9.99
C TRP A 409 16.16 19.24 9.88
N TYR A 410 15.19 18.33 9.89
CA TYR A 410 13.77 18.69 9.77
C TYR A 410 12.85 17.71 10.49
N GLY A 411 11.75 18.24 11.01
CA GLY A 411 10.62 17.42 11.46
C GLY A 411 9.77 16.98 10.26
N GLN A 412 9.17 15.80 10.34
CA GLN A 412 8.22 15.30 9.34
C GLN A 412 6.86 14.97 10.00
N PRO A 413 6.14 15.98 10.55
CA PRO A 413 4.81 15.79 11.06
C PRO A 413 3.84 15.31 9.96
N LYS A 414 2.98 14.36 10.32
CA LYS A 414 1.78 13.98 9.57
C LYS A 414 0.57 14.09 10.47
N THR A 415 -0.52 14.67 9.97
CA THR A 415 -1.82 14.70 10.62
C THR A 415 -2.84 13.98 9.75
N TYR A 416 -3.77 13.26 10.38
CA TYR A 416 -4.85 12.55 9.71
C TYR A 416 -6.10 12.66 10.59
N GLU A 417 -7.09 13.44 10.16
CA GLU A 417 -8.32 13.73 10.90
C GLU A 417 -9.53 13.31 10.08
N THR A 418 -10.46 12.54 10.66
CA THR A 418 -11.71 12.17 9.98
C THR A 418 -12.91 12.24 10.91
N TRP A 419 -14.05 12.63 10.34
CA TRP A 419 -15.35 12.38 10.94
C TRP A 419 -16.29 11.68 9.96
N MET A 420 -17.25 10.94 10.49
CA MET A 420 -18.29 10.27 9.72
C MET A 420 -19.60 10.26 10.50
N GLY A 421 -20.69 10.65 9.85
CA GLY A 421 -22.06 10.44 10.32
C GLY A 421 -22.77 9.41 9.45
N GLU A 422 -23.46 8.47 10.08
CA GLU A 422 -24.17 7.36 9.45
C GLU A 422 -25.59 7.21 10.00
N LEU A 423 -26.56 6.78 9.18
CA LEU A 423 -27.97 6.58 9.56
C LEU A 423 -28.56 5.36 8.83
N PHE A 424 -28.92 4.30 9.55
CA PHE A 424 -29.72 3.20 9.03
C PHE A 424 -31.20 3.47 9.25
N SER A 425 -32.05 3.05 8.32
CA SER A 425 -33.51 3.27 8.36
C SER A 425 -34.27 2.15 7.66
N ASP A 426 -35.08 1.42 8.43
CA ASP A 426 -35.99 0.36 7.99
C ASP A 426 -37.40 0.96 7.85
N TRP A 427 -37.78 1.32 6.63
CA TRP A 427 -39.02 2.06 6.33
C TRP A 427 -40.25 1.13 6.24
N SER A 428 -40.01 -0.15 5.95
CA SER A 428 -40.99 -1.25 6.00
C SER A 428 -40.26 -2.57 6.26
N GLU A 429 -41.01 -3.65 6.53
CA GLU A 429 -40.49 -5.02 6.67
C GLU A 429 -39.67 -5.51 5.46
N ASN A 430 -39.71 -4.80 4.32
CA ASN A 430 -39.05 -5.19 3.08
C ASN A 430 -38.24 -4.08 2.39
N PHE A 431 -38.13 -2.87 2.95
CA PHE A 431 -37.38 -1.76 2.34
C PHE A 431 -36.58 -0.95 3.37
N SER A 432 -35.28 -0.87 3.16
CA SER A 432 -34.36 -0.15 4.05
C SER A 432 -33.30 0.66 3.30
N THR A 433 -32.75 1.66 3.98
CA THR A 433 -31.69 2.55 3.49
C THR A 433 -30.61 2.74 4.55
N GLU A 434 -29.36 2.82 4.13
CA GLU A 434 -28.22 3.24 4.95
C GLU A 434 -27.87 4.69 4.56
N PHE A 435 -27.30 5.54 5.42
CA PHE A 435 -26.66 6.83 5.08
C PHE A 435 -25.22 6.83 5.59
N LYS A 436 -24.29 7.45 4.88
CA LYS A 436 -22.95 7.79 5.36
C LYS A 436 -22.50 9.08 4.65
N ILE A 437 -22.05 10.05 5.44
CA ILE A 437 -21.28 11.21 5.01
C ILE A 437 -20.02 11.28 5.86
N SER A 438 -18.87 11.49 5.23
CA SER A 438 -17.59 11.57 5.92
C SER A 438 -16.69 12.66 5.34
N HIS A 439 -15.82 13.18 6.20
CA HIS A 439 -14.75 14.09 5.82
C HIS A 439 -13.41 13.52 6.29
N LYS A 440 -12.36 13.80 5.52
CA LYS A 440 -10.98 13.47 5.80
C LYS A 440 -10.11 14.67 5.47
N ASP A 441 -9.31 15.11 6.43
CA ASP A 441 -8.21 16.06 6.24
C ASP A 441 -6.90 15.33 6.54
N TYR A 442 -5.94 15.42 5.62
CA TYR A 442 -4.61 14.86 5.73
C TYR A 442 -3.59 15.91 5.31
N SER A 443 -2.57 16.13 6.15
CA SER A 443 -1.41 16.94 5.81
C SER A 443 -0.14 16.23 6.27
N ALA A 444 0.82 16.10 5.35
CA ALA A 444 2.16 15.60 5.61
C ALA A 444 3.16 16.65 5.13
N ASN A 445 3.82 17.33 6.06
CA ASN A 445 4.66 18.49 5.78
C ASN A 445 6.06 18.29 6.37
N ARG A 446 7.10 18.68 5.63
CA ARG A 446 8.46 18.75 6.18
C ARG A 446 8.69 20.13 6.80
N VAL A 447 8.83 20.17 8.12
CA VAL A 447 9.08 21.39 8.89
C VAL A 447 10.59 21.55 9.06
N ALA A 448 11.17 22.47 8.29
CA ALA A 448 12.57 22.87 8.42
C ALA A 448 12.85 23.54 9.77
N MET A 449 14.07 23.38 10.31
CA MET A 449 14.52 24.09 11.51
C MET A 449 14.84 25.57 11.27
N VAL A 450 15.03 25.96 10.00
CA VAL A 450 15.35 27.33 9.57
C VAL A 450 14.86 27.55 8.13
N ASP A 451 14.59 28.80 7.75
CA ASP A 451 14.34 29.22 6.37
C ASP A 451 15.59 29.92 5.80
N LEU A 452 16.40 29.18 5.04
CA LEU A 452 17.68 29.58 4.46
C LEU A 452 17.86 28.88 3.08
N PRO A 453 18.85 29.30 2.29
CA PRO A 453 19.39 28.47 1.21
C PRO A 453 20.04 27.20 1.77
N SER A 454 20.06 26.13 0.98
CA SER A 454 20.89 24.95 1.26
C SER A 454 22.36 25.26 0.98
N ILE A 455 23.26 24.95 1.90
CA ILE A 455 24.70 25.27 1.79
C ILE A 455 25.54 23.99 1.94
N ARG A 456 26.49 23.81 1.03
CA ARG A 456 27.48 22.72 1.04
C ARG A 456 28.90 23.25 0.91
N ILE A 457 29.71 23.06 1.95
CA ILE A 457 31.14 23.41 1.96
C ILE A 457 31.94 22.12 1.80
N ASN A 458 32.68 21.97 0.71
CA ASN A 458 33.52 20.80 0.43
C ASN A 458 34.97 21.01 0.95
N GLY A 459 35.92 20.18 0.49
CA GLY A 459 37.36 20.45 0.65
C GLY A 459 37.95 20.08 2.01
N PHE A 460 37.20 19.41 2.89
CA PHE A 460 37.71 18.98 4.19
C PHE A 460 38.50 17.68 4.10
N GLY A 461 39.70 17.68 4.70
CA GLY A 461 40.61 16.54 4.72
C GLY A 461 41.04 16.01 3.34
N ASN A 462 41.72 14.85 3.34
CA ASN A 462 42.10 14.15 2.11
C ASN A 462 40.93 13.41 1.43
N GLY A 463 39.76 13.33 2.09
CA GLY A 463 38.55 12.72 1.53
C GLY A 463 37.77 13.64 0.59
N ASN A 464 38.05 14.95 0.60
CA ASN A 464 37.13 15.98 0.11
C ASN A 464 35.74 15.85 0.76
N ASP A 465 35.76 15.67 2.09
CA ASP A 465 34.57 15.60 2.93
C ASP A 465 33.83 16.94 2.93
N ALA A 466 32.55 16.94 3.28
CA ALA A 466 31.71 18.13 3.24
C ALA A 466 30.92 18.43 4.52
N LEU A 467 30.80 19.72 4.84
CA LEU A 467 29.91 20.27 5.86
C LEU A 467 28.65 20.82 5.19
N LEU A 468 27.48 20.49 5.76
CA LEU A 468 26.16 20.88 5.27
C LEU A 468 25.44 21.75 6.31
N LEU A 469 24.78 22.83 5.87
CA LEU A 469 24.04 23.74 6.75
C LEU A 469 22.98 24.55 5.96
N GLY A 470 22.14 25.29 6.69
CA GLY A 470 20.98 25.98 6.11
C GLY A 470 19.79 25.02 6.01
N THR A 471 18.81 25.29 5.16
CA THR A 471 17.67 24.37 4.98
C THR A 471 18.07 23.20 4.07
N GLU A 472 17.54 21.99 4.31
CA GLU A 472 17.77 20.85 3.42
C GLU A 472 17.12 21.08 2.05
N GLN A 473 17.87 20.81 0.97
CA GLN A 473 17.51 21.14 -0.43
C GLN A 473 16.11 20.68 -0.87
N ASN A 474 15.66 19.52 -0.39
CA ASN A 474 14.36 18.90 -0.68
C ASN A 474 13.27 19.27 0.32
N THR A 475 13.54 20.23 1.21
CA THR A 475 12.70 20.64 2.35
C THR A 475 12.50 22.16 2.40
N HIS A 476 13.00 22.93 1.41
CA HIS A 476 12.65 24.35 1.23
C HIS A 476 11.12 24.56 1.17
N VAL A 477 10.42 23.73 0.41
CA VAL A 477 8.98 23.43 0.57
C VAL A 477 8.78 21.96 0.19
N ASN A 478 8.12 21.18 1.05
CA ASN A 478 7.77 19.79 0.77
C ASN A 478 6.55 19.38 1.62
N LEU A 479 5.36 19.54 1.05
CA LEU A 479 4.10 19.18 1.68
C LEU A 479 3.17 18.45 0.72
N VAL A 480 2.37 17.54 1.28
CA VAL A 480 1.30 16.82 0.59
C VAL A 480 0.04 16.94 1.44
N GLU A 481 -1.06 17.43 0.86
CA GLU A 481 -2.35 17.56 1.54
C GLU A 481 -3.48 16.94 0.72
N SER A 482 -4.50 16.44 1.40
CA SER A 482 -5.72 15.90 0.80
C SER A 482 -6.92 16.21 1.69
N LYS A 483 -7.92 16.87 1.12
CA LYS A 483 -9.17 17.25 1.81
C LYS A 483 -10.35 16.66 1.05
N GLU A 484 -10.88 15.58 1.59
CA GLU A 484 -11.92 14.76 0.95
C GLU A 484 -13.26 14.92 1.68
N LEU A 485 -14.32 15.23 0.94
CA LEU A 485 -15.70 15.06 1.36
C LEU A 485 -16.29 13.88 0.59
N SER A 486 -16.79 12.86 1.30
CA SER A 486 -17.30 11.62 0.71
C SER A 486 -18.71 11.28 1.21
N ALA A 487 -19.53 10.74 0.30
CA ALA A 487 -20.92 10.37 0.50
C ALA A 487 -21.32 9.14 -0.34
N PHE A 488 -22.49 8.58 -0.02
CA PHE A 488 -23.12 7.37 -0.56
C PHE A 488 -24.65 7.66 -0.37
N GLY A 489 -25.64 7.14 -1.14
CA GLY A 489 -25.60 5.95 -2.00
C GLY A 489 -26.83 5.01 -2.09
N ALA A 490 -26.84 3.83 -1.42
CA ALA A 490 -27.83 2.74 -1.55
C ALA A 490 -29.09 2.64 -0.65
N ALA A 491 -30.13 2.10 -1.29
CA ALA A 491 -31.27 1.40 -0.68
C ALA A 491 -31.23 -0.12 -0.97
N THR A 492 -31.94 -0.92 -0.14
CA THR A 492 -32.18 -2.37 -0.33
C THR A 492 -33.68 -2.66 -0.28
N TRP A 493 -34.18 -3.46 -1.23
CA TRP A 493 -35.60 -3.81 -1.39
C TRP A 493 -35.78 -5.32 -1.59
N TYR A 494 -36.56 -5.97 -0.73
CA TYR A 494 -36.90 -7.39 -0.81
C TYR A 494 -38.25 -7.58 -1.51
N VAL A 495 -38.28 -8.34 -2.60
CA VAL A 495 -39.43 -8.48 -3.51
C VAL A 495 -39.57 -9.95 -3.96
N GLY A 496 -40.24 -10.76 -3.13
CA GLY A 496 -40.26 -12.22 -3.32
C GLY A 496 -38.84 -12.79 -3.22
N ASP A 497 -38.48 -13.70 -4.13
CA ASP A 497 -37.14 -14.30 -4.17
C ASP A 497 -36.01 -13.34 -4.63
N HIS A 498 -36.29 -12.06 -4.85
CA HIS A 498 -35.33 -11.03 -5.28
C HIS A 498 -34.95 -10.07 -4.15
N THR A 499 -33.66 -9.79 -4.01
CA THR A 499 -33.11 -8.71 -3.16
C THR A 499 -32.44 -7.67 -4.06
N VAL A 500 -33.15 -6.59 -4.35
CA VAL A 500 -32.68 -5.51 -5.23
C VAL A 500 -31.97 -4.46 -4.38
N LYS A 501 -30.71 -4.14 -4.72
CA LYS A 501 -29.92 -3.07 -4.10
C LYS A 501 -29.55 -2.05 -5.19
N PHE A 502 -29.76 -0.76 -4.94
CA PHE A 502 -29.44 0.30 -5.91
C PHE A 502 -29.01 1.58 -5.21
N GLY A 503 -28.13 2.36 -5.83
CA GLY A 503 -27.56 3.54 -5.22
C GLY A 503 -26.44 4.23 -6.00
N PHE A 504 -25.60 4.95 -5.27
CA PHE A 504 -24.49 5.74 -5.78
C PHE A 504 -23.33 5.85 -4.77
N ASP A 505 -22.27 6.57 -5.11
CA ASP A 505 -21.35 7.20 -4.17
C ASP A 505 -20.75 8.45 -4.80
N TYR A 506 -20.26 9.36 -3.96
CA TYR A 506 -19.67 10.62 -4.35
C TYR A 506 -18.45 10.90 -3.50
N SER A 507 -17.35 11.31 -4.12
CA SER A 507 -16.19 11.86 -3.41
C SER A 507 -15.76 13.16 -4.07
N ASP A 508 -15.28 14.11 -3.27
CA ASP A 508 -14.74 15.40 -3.70
C ASP A 508 -13.43 15.63 -2.94
N ASN A 509 -12.28 15.47 -3.61
CA ASN A 509 -10.97 15.50 -2.98
C ASN A 509 -10.12 16.63 -3.56
N ASP A 510 -9.79 17.63 -2.73
CA ASP A 510 -8.82 18.68 -3.05
C ASP A 510 -7.41 18.19 -2.71
N LEU A 511 -6.53 18.11 -3.72
CA LEU A 511 -5.23 17.43 -3.66
C LEU A 511 -4.09 18.40 -3.95
N MET A 512 -3.15 18.49 -3.02
CA MET A 512 -1.97 19.35 -3.08
C MET A 512 -0.69 18.52 -2.92
N ASN A 513 0.27 18.66 -3.83
CA ASN A 513 1.63 18.16 -3.67
C ASN A 513 2.63 19.23 -4.12
N PHE A 514 3.38 19.79 -3.17
CA PHE A 514 4.33 20.86 -3.40
C PHE A 514 5.76 20.43 -3.05
N TYR A 515 6.39 19.68 -3.97
CA TYR A 515 7.84 19.42 -3.93
C TYR A 515 8.64 20.62 -4.47
N GLY A 516 8.74 21.67 -3.66
CA GLY A 516 9.43 22.93 -3.95
C GLY A 516 10.95 22.88 -3.71
N ARG A 517 11.64 21.90 -4.30
CA ARG A 517 13.11 21.81 -4.27
C ARG A 517 13.76 23.10 -4.79
N ASN A 518 14.94 23.47 -4.28
CA ASN A 518 15.76 24.61 -4.75
C ASN A 518 15.12 26.01 -4.61
N LEU A 519 13.91 26.17 -4.06
CA LEU A 519 13.19 27.45 -4.02
C LEU A 519 13.87 28.58 -3.22
N ASN A 520 14.74 28.24 -2.26
CA ASN A 520 15.51 29.20 -1.45
C ASN A 520 16.95 29.38 -1.97
N GLY A 521 17.32 28.72 -3.06
CA GLY A 521 18.70 28.65 -3.54
C GLY A 521 19.51 27.51 -2.89
N VAL A 522 20.57 27.09 -3.58
CA VAL A 522 21.50 26.04 -3.15
C VAL A 522 22.91 26.48 -3.53
N TYR A 523 23.80 26.61 -2.56
CA TYR A 523 25.19 27.02 -2.77
C TYR A 523 26.15 25.85 -2.52
N GLU A 524 27.04 25.57 -3.48
CA GLU A 524 28.19 24.68 -3.27
C GLU A 524 29.49 25.50 -3.28
N PHE A 525 30.37 25.25 -2.32
CA PHE A 525 31.67 25.88 -2.14
C PHE A 525 32.79 24.84 -2.25
N SER A 526 33.94 25.22 -2.80
CA SER A 526 35.10 24.32 -2.96
C SER A 526 35.78 23.95 -1.64
N ASN A 527 35.82 24.89 -0.69
CA ASN A 527 36.52 24.79 0.59
C ASN A 527 36.02 25.88 1.56
N LEU A 528 36.43 25.80 2.83
CA LEU A 528 36.05 26.76 3.87
C LEU A 528 36.45 28.21 3.52
N ASP A 529 37.64 28.43 2.96
CA ASP A 529 38.08 29.76 2.51
C ASP A 529 37.11 30.40 1.49
N SER A 530 36.66 29.63 0.50
CA SER A 530 35.70 30.09 -0.51
C SER A 530 34.30 30.38 0.07
N PHE A 531 33.93 29.72 1.17
CA PHE A 531 32.70 30.04 1.92
C PHE A 531 32.85 31.34 2.70
N LEU A 532 33.95 31.52 3.43
CA LEU A 532 34.24 32.74 4.19
C LEU A 532 34.45 33.96 3.28
N ALA A 533 34.94 33.77 2.05
CA ALA A 533 35.01 34.78 1.01
C ALA A 533 33.65 35.05 0.32
N GLY A 534 32.64 34.20 0.53
CA GLY A 534 31.33 34.30 -0.12
C GLY A 534 31.34 33.99 -1.62
N THR A 535 32.31 33.21 -2.11
CA THR A 535 32.51 32.88 -3.53
C THR A 535 32.17 31.40 -3.80
N PRO A 536 30.92 31.04 -4.10
CA PRO A 536 30.54 29.66 -4.42
C PRO A 536 31.14 29.19 -5.74
N THR A 537 31.34 27.87 -5.87
CA THR A 537 31.67 27.24 -7.16
C THR A 537 30.43 26.85 -7.96
N ARG A 538 29.25 26.80 -7.31
CA ARG A 538 27.96 26.55 -7.95
C ARG A 538 26.81 27.18 -7.18
N TYR A 539 25.79 27.64 -7.91
CA TYR A 539 24.50 28.04 -7.37
C TYR A 539 23.35 27.40 -8.15
N GLN A 540 22.39 26.78 -7.48
CA GLN A 540 21.13 26.32 -8.08
C GLN A 540 19.92 27.03 -7.48
N LEU A 541 18.96 27.43 -8.33
CA LEU A 541 17.69 28.05 -7.90
C LEU A 541 16.55 27.58 -8.80
N ARG A 542 15.38 27.34 -8.20
CA ARG A 542 14.09 27.34 -8.91
C ARG A 542 13.32 28.58 -8.54
N ALA A 543 12.91 29.36 -9.54
CA ALA A 543 12.08 30.54 -9.36
C ALA A 543 10.79 30.41 -10.19
N PRO A 544 9.71 31.13 -9.82
CA PRO A 544 8.57 31.30 -10.72
C PRO A 544 9.02 31.82 -12.09
N ARG A 545 8.33 31.39 -13.15
CA ARG A 545 8.49 31.99 -14.49
C ARG A 545 8.11 33.48 -14.50
N GLU A 546 8.50 34.20 -15.54
CA GLU A 546 8.01 35.56 -15.78
C GLU A 546 6.47 35.59 -15.81
N GLY A 547 5.88 36.53 -15.07
CA GLY A 547 4.41 36.64 -14.89
C GLY A 547 3.76 35.53 -14.05
N GLY A 548 4.52 34.55 -13.55
CA GLY A 548 4.04 33.45 -12.70
C GLY A 548 4.28 33.67 -11.21
N SER A 549 3.93 32.65 -10.42
CA SER A 549 3.98 32.67 -8.96
C SER A 549 4.49 31.33 -8.39
N ARG A 550 4.89 31.27 -7.11
CA ARG A 550 5.19 30.00 -6.41
C ARG A 550 3.96 29.05 -6.41
N SER A 551 2.75 29.58 -6.61
CA SER A 551 1.51 28.80 -6.81
C SER A 551 1.45 27.99 -8.12
N ASP A 552 2.32 28.29 -9.09
CA ASP A 552 2.32 27.60 -10.39
C ASP A 552 3.19 26.32 -10.37
N ILE A 553 3.86 26.06 -9.24
CA ILE A 553 4.85 25.00 -9.03
C ILE A 553 4.27 23.67 -8.50
N PRO A 554 3.32 23.64 -7.54
CA PRO A 554 2.76 22.37 -7.07
C PRO A 554 1.84 21.69 -8.09
N ALA A 555 1.62 20.39 -7.90
CA ALA A 555 0.40 19.75 -8.37
C ALA A 555 -0.74 20.14 -7.42
N ALA A 556 -1.62 21.03 -7.88
CA ALA A 556 -2.83 21.43 -7.17
C ALA A 556 -4.03 21.12 -8.07
N PHE A 557 -4.83 20.11 -7.69
CA PHE A 557 -5.96 19.65 -8.49
C PHE A 557 -7.08 19.07 -7.64
N ASN A 558 -8.31 19.14 -8.13
CA ASN A 558 -9.48 18.54 -7.51
C ASN A 558 -9.90 17.29 -8.30
N LEU A 559 -10.11 16.18 -7.60
CA LEU A 559 -10.61 14.92 -8.13
C LEU A 559 -11.98 14.64 -7.49
N LYS A 560 -13.01 14.58 -8.33
CA LYS A 560 -14.34 14.10 -7.98
C LYS A 560 -14.57 12.72 -8.57
N ASN A 561 -15.41 11.90 -7.95
CA ASN A 561 -15.95 10.70 -8.57
C ASN A 561 -17.42 10.54 -8.20
N THR A 562 -18.26 10.17 -9.17
CA THR A 562 -19.63 9.71 -8.91
C THR A 562 -19.77 8.25 -9.31
N GLY A 563 -19.85 7.35 -8.33
CA GLY A 563 -20.31 5.98 -8.54
C GLY A 563 -21.82 5.93 -8.67
N LEU A 564 -22.36 5.08 -9.53
CA LEU A 564 -23.79 4.71 -9.62
C LEU A 564 -23.88 3.19 -9.71
N PHE A 565 -24.83 2.54 -9.03
CA PHE A 565 -24.98 1.09 -9.10
C PHE A 565 -26.41 0.58 -8.96
N VAL A 566 -26.65 -0.59 -9.53
CA VAL A 566 -27.85 -1.41 -9.33
C VAL A 566 -27.47 -2.90 -9.38
N GLN A 567 -28.12 -3.68 -8.54
CA GLN A 567 -27.89 -5.10 -8.33
C GLN A 567 -29.19 -5.80 -7.95
N ASP A 568 -29.34 -7.04 -8.38
CA ASP A 568 -30.38 -7.98 -7.95
C ASP A 568 -29.71 -9.29 -7.52
N THR A 569 -29.97 -9.73 -6.29
CA THR A 569 -29.63 -11.07 -5.81
C THR A 569 -30.90 -11.92 -5.80
N TRP A 570 -30.97 -12.89 -6.72
CA TRP A 570 -32.13 -13.75 -6.95
C TRP A 570 -31.90 -15.16 -6.38
N ALA A 571 -32.70 -15.53 -5.39
CA ALA A 571 -32.62 -16.81 -4.67
C ALA A 571 -33.49 -17.89 -5.35
N ILE A 572 -33.13 -18.27 -6.58
CA ILE A 572 -33.87 -19.17 -7.50
C ILE A 572 -34.55 -20.37 -6.81
N ASN A 573 -33.84 -21.04 -5.92
CA ASN A 573 -34.38 -22.13 -5.08
C ASN A 573 -33.53 -22.28 -3.81
N TYR A 574 -33.83 -23.25 -2.94
CA TYR A 574 -33.08 -23.48 -1.70
C TYR A 574 -31.56 -23.60 -1.91
N ASN A 575 -31.16 -24.26 -2.99
CA ASN A 575 -29.77 -24.57 -3.29
C ASN A 575 -29.05 -23.43 -4.04
N LEU A 576 -29.73 -22.71 -4.93
CA LEU A 576 -29.12 -21.78 -5.88
C LEU A 576 -29.52 -20.31 -5.63
N SER A 577 -28.51 -19.48 -5.36
CA SER A 577 -28.59 -18.01 -5.43
C SER A 577 -27.73 -17.49 -6.58
N LEU A 578 -28.28 -16.60 -7.41
CA LEU A 578 -27.54 -15.80 -8.39
C LEU A 578 -27.51 -14.33 -7.96
N MET A 579 -26.53 -13.58 -8.45
CA MET A 579 -26.49 -12.13 -8.34
C MET A 579 -26.08 -11.53 -9.69
N PHE A 580 -26.79 -10.49 -10.13
CA PHE A 580 -26.46 -9.68 -11.29
C PHE A 580 -26.40 -8.21 -10.88
N GLY A 581 -25.36 -7.49 -11.31
CA GLY A 581 -25.25 -6.07 -11.02
C GLY A 581 -24.39 -5.31 -12.02
N VAL A 582 -24.56 -3.99 -12.02
CA VAL A 582 -23.72 -3.06 -12.77
C VAL A 582 -23.43 -1.84 -11.91
N ARG A 583 -22.16 -1.44 -11.90
CA ARG A 583 -21.68 -0.16 -11.39
C ARG A 583 -21.19 0.70 -12.55
N VAL A 584 -21.30 2.02 -12.44
CA VAL A 584 -20.68 3.00 -13.32
C VAL A 584 -19.94 4.00 -12.43
N ASP A 585 -18.63 4.11 -12.59
CA ASP A 585 -17.84 5.19 -11.98
C ASP A 585 -17.66 6.32 -13.01
N LEU A 586 -17.78 7.55 -12.53
CA LEU A 586 -17.66 8.79 -13.30
C LEU A 586 -16.65 9.73 -12.62
N PRO A 587 -15.34 9.56 -12.86
CA PRO A 587 -14.31 10.47 -12.38
C PRO A 587 -14.33 11.80 -13.14
N ASP A 588 -14.09 12.90 -12.43
CA ASP A 588 -14.00 14.27 -12.95
C ASP A 588 -12.77 14.94 -12.33
N PHE A 589 -11.91 15.53 -13.18
CA PHE A 589 -10.61 16.09 -12.82
C PHE A 589 -10.55 17.56 -13.23
N SER A 590 -10.14 18.44 -12.32
CA SER A 590 -9.99 19.88 -12.62
C SER A 590 -8.96 20.18 -13.71
N ASP A 591 -9.28 21.08 -14.65
CA ASP A 591 -8.43 21.43 -15.79
C ASP A 591 -6.95 21.71 -15.46
N GLN A 592 -6.04 21.08 -16.22
CA GLN A 592 -4.66 21.57 -16.35
C GLN A 592 -4.65 22.83 -17.24
N ARG A 593 -4.09 23.91 -16.69
CA ARG A 593 -4.07 25.28 -17.23
C ARG A 593 -2.83 25.59 -18.10
N LEU A 594 -1.75 24.83 -17.96
CA LEU A 594 -0.45 25.10 -18.59
C LEU A 594 -0.22 24.22 -19.83
N TYR A 595 -0.66 24.70 -20.98
CA TYR A 595 -0.38 24.07 -22.28
C TYR A 595 1.05 24.37 -22.76
N ASN A 596 1.77 23.33 -23.16
CA ASN A 596 3.13 23.40 -23.70
C ASN A 596 3.14 23.11 -25.21
N PRO A 597 3.19 24.14 -26.08
CA PRO A 597 3.12 23.95 -27.53
C PRO A 597 4.32 23.20 -28.12
N ARG A 598 5.48 23.21 -27.45
CA ARG A 598 6.70 22.51 -27.90
C ARG A 598 6.54 20.99 -27.83
N ILE A 599 5.76 20.49 -26.88
CA ILE A 599 5.44 19.06 -26.74
C ILE A 599 4.43 18.62 -27.81
N GLN A 600 3.45 19.48 -28.11
CA GLN A 600 2.51 19.25 -29.22
C GLN A 600 3.20 19.28 -30.59
N GLU A 601 4.21 20.13 -30.77
CA GLU A 601 5.06 20.22 -31.97
C GLU A 601 5.92 18.96 -32.16
N LEU A 602 6.69 18.57 -31.13
CA LEU A 602 7.66 17.47 -31.23
C LEU A 602 7.02 16.08 -31.19
N TYR A 603 5.97 15.90 -30.39
CA TYR A 603 5.45 14.57 -30.04
C TYR A 603 3.98 14.35 -30.42
N GLY A 604 3.29 15.38 -30.92
CA GLY A 604 1.88 15.26 -31.32
C GLY A 604 0.86 15.20 -30.16
N TYR A 605 1.30 15.31 -28.90
CA TYR A 605 0.44 15.26 -27.72
C TYR A 605 0.20 16.62 -27.07
N ASN A 606 -1.03 16.85 -26.61
CA ASN A 606 -1.37 17.94 -25.71
C ASN A 606 -1.17 17.51 -24.25
N ASN A 607 -0.33 18.21 -23.48
CA ASN A 607 -0.06 17.91 -22.07
C ASN A 607 -1.18 18.35 -21.10
N THR A 608 -2.25 19.01 -21.58
CA THR A 608 -3.45 19.32 -20.77
C THR A 608 -4.54 18.24 -20.87
N GLN A 609 -4.25 17.09 -21.48
CA GLN A 609 -5.16 15.95 -21.48
C GLN A 609 -5.15 15.26 -20.11
N LEU A 610 -6.32 14.75 -19.72
CA LEU A 610 -6.57 14.09 -18.44
C LEU A 610 -7.17 12.69 -18.67
N VAL A 611 -7.51 11.99 -17.59
CA VAL A 611 -8.05 10.63 -17.61
C VAL A 611 -9.52 10.61 -18.05
N ASP A 612 -9.93 9.55 -18.74
CA ASP A 612 -11.28 9.29 -19.29
C ASP A 612 -12.38 9.29 -18.20
N ASP A 613 -13.55 9.83 -18.54
CA ASP A 613 -14.60 10.23 -17.58
C ASP A 613 -15.51 9.10 -17.08
N LYS A 614 -15.22 7.84 -17.46
CA LYS A 614 -16.19 6.75 -17.29
C LYS A 614 -15.63 5.32 -17.27
N LEU A 615 -16.07 4.54 -16.28
CA LEU A 615 -15.82 3.10 -16.19
C LEU A 615 -17.11 2.32 -15.86
N VAL A 616 -17.55 1.43 -16.77
CA VAL A 616 -18.74 0.58 -16.58
C VAL A 616 -18.32 -0.82 -16.12
N GLN A 617 -18.79 -1.23 -14.95
CA GLN A 617 -18.40 -2.44 -14.23
C GLN A 617 -19.59 -3.42 -14.08
N PRO A 618 -19.82 -4.35 -15.02
CA PRO A 618 -20.75 -5.45 -14.82
C PRO A 618 -20.16 -6.46 -13.81
N ARG A 619 -21.02 -7.06 -12.98
CA ARG A 619 -20.67 -8.07 -11.99
C ARG A 619 -21.76 -9.15 -11.94
N ILE A 620 -21.34 -10.41 -11.85
CA ILE A 620 -22.21 -11.58 -11.78
C ILE A 620 -21.62 -12.52 -10.72
N GLY A 621 -22.45 -13.04 -9.83
CA GLY A 621 -22.05 -14.01 -8.79
C GLY A 621 -23.04 -15.17 -8.68
N PHE A 622 -22.60 -16.27 -8.09
CA PHE A 622 -23.47 -17.37 -7.68
C PHE A 622 -22.98 -18.08 -6.41
N ASN A 623 -23.92 -18.67 -5.69
CA ASN A 623 -23.66 -19.70 -4.69
C ASN A 623 -24.62 -20.87 -4.94
N TYR A 624 -24.10 -22.08 -4.91
CA TYR A 624 -24.85 -23.32 -4.98
C TYR A 624 -24.53 -24.19 -3.76
N THR A 625 -25.43 -24.24 -2.79
CA THR A 625 -25.37 -25.15 -1.64
C THR A 625 -25.92 -26.52 -2.02
N PHE A 626 -25.20 -27.60 -1.77
CA PHE A 626 -25.63 -28.96 -2.13
C PHE A 626 -26.61 -29.53 -1.09
N ASP A 627 -27.52 -30.39 -1.55
CA ASP A 627 -28.30 -31.28 -0.68
C ASP A 627 -27.44 -32.51 -0.34
N SER A 628 -26.88 -32.54 0.87
CA SER A 628 -25.91 -33.53 1.32
C SER A 628 -25.80 -33.58 2.85
N ASP A 629 -25.47 -34.75 3.41
CA ASP A 629 -25.32 -35.03 4.86
C ASP A 629 -24.47 -34.01 5.66
N ARG A 630 -23.63 -33.21 4.99
CA ARG A 630 -22.75 -32.20 5.57
C ARG A 630 -22.77 -30.91 4.74
N PRO A 631 -22.56 -29.74 5.36
CA PRO A 631 -22.40 -28.46 4.67
C PRO A 631 -21.41 -28.56 3.51
N THR A 632 -21.89 -28.23 2.30
CA THR A 632 -21.14 -28.30 1.05
C THR A 632 -21.66 -27.21 0.11
N GLN A 633 -20.77 -26.42 -0.50
CA GLN A 633 -21.16 -25.40 -1.48
C GLN A 633 -20.15 -25.26 -2.63
N LEU A 634 -20.66 -24.82 -3.78
CA LEU A 634 -19.89 -24.33 -4.91
C LEU A 634 -20.24 -22.84 -5.11
N ARG A 635 -19.25 -21.95 -5.02
CA ARG A 635 -19.43 -20.49 -5.16
C ARG A 635 -18.53 -19.93 -6.24
N GLY A 636 -18.92 -18.82 -6.83
CA GLY A 636 -18.06 -18.13 -7.80
C GLY A 636 -18.70 -16.89 -8.42
N GLY A 637 -18.05 -16.37 -9.45
CA GLY A 637 -18.56 -15.25 -10.21
C GLY A 637 -17.56 -14.68 -11.22
N ILE A 638 -17.95 -13.60 -11.88
CA ILE A 638 -17.11 -12.79 -12.76
C ILE A 638 -17.56 -11.33 -12.67
N GLY A 639 -16.61 -10.39 -12.64
CA GLY A 639 -16.92 -8.97 -12.72
C GLY A 639 -15.72 -8.11 -13.07
N LEU A 640 -16.00 -6.90 -13.55
CA LEU A 640 -15.00 -5.85 -13.70
C LEU A 640 -14.92 -5.02 -12.41
N PHE A 641 -13.70 -4.67 -12.02
CA PHE A 641 -13.38 -3.94 -10.80
C PHE A 641 -12.52 -2.72 -11.13
N GLY A 642 -13.04 -1.52 -10.86
CA GLY A 642 -12.28 -0.28 -10.89
C GLY A 642 -11.50 -0.05 -9.60
N GLY A 643 -10.27 0.42 -9.73
CA GLY A 643 -9.45 0.92 -8.63
C GLY A 643 -9.00 2.35 -8.88
N ALA A 644 -8.81 3.11 -7.81
CA ALA A 644 -8.16 4.41 -7.94
C ALA A 644 -6.69 4.20 -8.34
N ALA A 645 -6.17 5.09 -9.19
CA ALA A 645 -4.73 5.24 -9.32
C ALA A 645 -4.21 6.07 -8.14
N PRO A 646 -3.09 5.69 -7.51
CA PRO A 646 -2.29 6.58 -6.66
C PRO A 646 -2.15 7.97 -7.29
N ASN A 647 -2.69 8.98 -6.60
CA ASN A 647 -2.81 10.34 -7.13
C ASN A 647 -1.45 10.94 -7.53
N VAL A 648 -0.35 10.51 -6.90
CA VAL A 648 1.02 10.90 -7.26
C VAL A 648 1.38 10.63 -8.72
N TRP A 649 0.89 9.54 -9.33
CA TRP A 649 1.19 9.20 -10.73
C TRP A 649 0.46 10.12 -11.72
N LEU A 650 -0.71 10.63 -11.33
CA LEU A 650 -1.51 11.60 -12.11
C LEU A 650 -1.05 13.04 -11.86
N ALA A 651 -0.61 13.35 -10.63
CA ALA A 651 -0.10 14.65 -10.20
C ALA A 651 1.07 15.16 -11.06
N GLY A 652 1.84 14.25 -11.65
CA GLY A 652 2.89 14.56 -12.61
C GLY A 652 2.41 15.48 -13.75
N ALA A 653 1.24 15.21 -14.34
CA ALA A 653 0.68 16.05 -15.41
C ALA A 653 0.34 17.48 -14.96
N TYR A 654 0.20 17.72 -13.65
CA TYR A 654 -0.02 19.05 -13.06
C TYR A 654 1.29 19.79 -12.76
N GLN A 655 2.26 19.08 -12.16
CA GLN A 655 3.54 19.62 -11.69
C GLN A 655 4.65 19.69 -12.75
N ASN A 656 4.62 18.79 -13.74
CA ASN A 656 5.64 18.64 -14.78
C ASN A 656 5.06 19.08 -16.14
N THR A 657 4.87 20.38 -16.36
CA THR A 657 4.44 20.92 -17.68
C THR A 657 5.60 21.43 -18.54
N GLY A 658 6.81 21.47 -17.97
CA GLY A 658 7.96 22.20 -18.51
C GLY A 658 7.86 23.73 -18.36
N LEU A 659 6.74 24.25 -17.84
CA LEU A 659 6.45 25.69 -17.76
C LEU A 659 6.10 26.21 -16.35
N ASN A 660 6.16 25.34 -15.33
CA ASN A 660 5.80 25.65 -13.94
C ASN A 660 6.79 26.62 -13.26
N TYR A 661 8.09 26.50 -13.57
CA TYR A 661 9.19 27.27 -12.98
C TYR A 661 10.35 27.44 -13.97
N VAL A 662 11.26 28.36 -13.67
CA VAL A 662 12.56 28.52 -14.34
C VAL A 662 13.66 28.00 -13.41
N GLU A 663 14.60 27.22 -13.96
CA GLU A 663 15.75 26.69 -13.22
C GLU A 663 17.07 27.39 -13.62
N TYR A 664 17.86 27.73 -12.61
CA TYR A 664 19.20 28.29 -12.72
C TYR A 664 20.19 27.24 -12.18
N ASP A 665 21.26 26.96 -12.92
CA ASP A 665 22.38 26.10 -12.48
C ASP A 665 23.71 26.74 -12.91
N LEU A 666 24.10 27.75 -12.14
CA LEU A 666 25.23 28.66 -12.40
C LEU A 666 26.52 28.11 -11.77
N LYS A 667 27.66 28.25 -12.46
CA LYS A 667 28.92 27.57 -12.12
C LYS A 667 30.12 28.49 -12.26
N GLY A 668 31.12 28.32 -11.40
CA GLY A 668 32.32 29.15 -11.40
C GLY A 668 31.98 30.63 -11.28
N GLY A 669 32.53 31.47 -12.15
CA GLY A 669 32.30 32.92 -12.15
C GLY A 669 30.87 33.37 -12.47
N ASP A 670 30.01 32.47 -12.98
CA ASP A 670 28.60 32.78 -13.23
C ASP A 670 27.74 32.63 -11.96
N ALA A 671 28.25 31.97 -10.92
CA ALA A 671 27.52 31.81 -9.65
C ALA A 671 27.54 33.13 -8.85
N PRO A 672 26.37 33.63 -8.37
CA PRO A 672 26.31 34.85 -7.58
C PRO A 672 27.07 34.70 -6.25
N ALA A 673 27.57 35.82 -5.74
CA ALA A 673 28.15 35.87 -4.39
C ALA A 673 27.13 35.44 -3.32
N PHE A 674 27.62 34.89 -2.21
CA PHE A 674 26.78 34.27 -1.19
C PHE A 674 25.86 35.28 -0.46
N ASP A 675 24.57 35.20 -0.79
CA ASP A 675 23.48 35.88 -0.11
C ASP A 675 22.54 34.84 0.56
N PRO A 676 22.38 34.86 1.90
CA PRO A 676 21.45 34.01 2.64
C PRO A 676 19.98 34.48 2.58
N THR A 677 19.67 35.59 1.90
CA THR A 677 18.32 36.17 1.87
C THR A 677 17.30 35.27 1.17
N VAL A 678 16.17 35.00 1.85
CA VAL A 678 15.02 34.26 1.30
C VAL A 678 13.79 35.20 1.25
N PRO A 679 13.01 35.22 0.15
CA PRO A 679 13.25 34.55 -1.12
C PRO A 679 14.45 35.18 -1.88
N PRO A 680 15.28 34.37 -2.56
CA PRO A 680 16.46 34.88 -3.25
C PRO A 680 16.11 35.71 -4.50
N SER A 681 16.97 36.67 -4.80
CA SER A 681 16.83 37.52 -6.00
C SER A 681 17.27 36.78 -7.27
N THR A 682 16.47 36.90 -8.34
CA THR A 682 16.84 36.48 -9.69
C THR A 682 17.48 37.61 -10.51
N ALA A 683 17.62 38.82 -9.96
CA ALA A 683 18.10 39.98 -10.71
C ALA A 683 19.57 39.80 -11.15
N GLY A 684 19.81 39.88 -12.47
CA GLY A 684 21.12 39.67 -13.06
C GLY A 684 21.52 38.19 -13.25
N LEU A 685 20.72 37.24 -12.78
CA LEU A 685 20.97 35.82 -13.03
C LEU A 685 20.49 35.45 -14.45
N THR A 686 21.32 34.74 -15.20
CA THR A 686 20.91 34.14 -16.48
C THR A 686 20.29 32.77 -16.22
N PRO A 687 19.07 32.45 -16.70
CA PRO A 687 18.51 31.11 -16.62
C PRO A 687 19.48 30.06 -17.19
N GLY A 688 19.46 28.85 -16.63
CA GLY A 688 20.22 27.75 -17.24
C GLY A 688 19.66 27.41 -18.62
N ALA A 689 20.39 26.59 -19.38
CA ALA A 689 19.81 25.81 -20.48
C ALA A 689 18.91 24.69 -19.89
N GLY A 690 17.84 25.12 -19.21
CA GLY A 690 16.93 24.28 -18.46
C GLY A 690 16.12 23.41 -19.40
N ARG A 691 16.39 22.10 -19.35
CA ARG A 691 15.65 21.10 -20.11
C ARG A 691 14.23 20.95 -19.57
N ALA A 692 13.23 21.09 -20.44
CA ALA A 692 11.82 20.99 -20.05
C ALA A 692 11.42 19.53 -19.78
N ASN A 693 11.31 19.15 -18.49
CA ASN A 693 10.67 17.89 -18.08
C ASN A 693 9.15 18.03 -18.19
N VAL A 694 8.48 17.07 -18.85
CA VAL A 694 7.03 17.11 -19.06
C VAL A 694 6.39 15.74 -18.88
N ASP A 695 5.34 15.67 -18.08
CA ASP A 695 4.46 14.49 -18.00
C ASP A 695 3.18 14.74 -18.81
N VAL A 696 2.77 13.75 -19.58
CA VAL A 696 1.66 13.80 -20.54
C VAL A 696 0.75 12.61 -20.31
N ILE A 697 -0.57 12.77 -20.47
CA ILE A 697 -1.54 11.67 -20.48
C ILE A 697 -2.04 11.48 -21.92
N ALA A 698 -2.04 10.23 -22.42
CA ALA A 698 -2.54 9.94 -23.75
C ALA A 698 -4.08 10.08 -23.81
N PRO A 699 -4.67 10.66 -24.87
CA PRO A 699 -6.12 10.76 -25.01
C PRO A 699 -6.83 9.40 -24.87
N GLY A 700 -7.87 9.35 -24.03
CA GLY A 700 -8.62 8.12 -23.75
C GLY A 700 -7.96 7.16 -22.74
N THR A 701 -6.90 7.59 -22.04
CA THR A 701 -6.33 6.84 -20.90
C THR A 701 -7.34 6.77 -19.75
N LYS A 702 -7.59 5.59 -19.19
CA LYS A 702 -8.56 5.29 -18.12
C LYS A 702 -7.87 4.98 -16.79
N LEU A 703 -8.63 5.12 -15.70
CA LEU A 703 -8.24 4.60 -14.38
C LEU A 703 -8.10 3.06 -14.38
N PRO A 704 -7.26 2.48 -13.50
CA PRO A 704 -7.03 1.04 -13.42
C PRO A 704 -8.32 0.22 -13.31
N SER A 705 -8.48 -0.79 -14.17
CA SER A 705 -9.58 -1.73 -14.11
C SER A 705 -9.15 -3.17 -14.43
N VAL A 706 -9.70 -4.14 -13.68
CA VAL A 706 -9.38 -5.56 -13.85
C VAL A 706 -10.64 -6.42 -13.83
N TRP A 707 -10.69 -7.43 -14.69
CA TRP A 707 -11.65 -8.53 -14.59
C TRP A 707 -11.19 -9.49 -13.51
N LYS A 708 -12.07 -9.88 -12.59
CA LYS A 708 -11.84 -10.94 -11.60
C LYS A 708 -12.88 -12.02 -11.75
N THR A 709 -12.45 -13.28 -11.68
CA THR A 709 -13.28 -14.49 -11.79
C THR A 709 -12.83 -15.48 -10.73
N ASN A 710 -13.74 -15.95 -9.86
CA ASN A 710 -13.42 -17.04 -8.94
C ASN A 710 -14.34 -18.25 -9.13
N LEU A 711 -13.84 -19.40 -8.74
CA LEU A 711 -14.60 -20.63 -8.55
C LEU A 711 -14.04 -21.34 -7.32
N ALA A 712 -14.88 -21.62 -6.34
CA ALA A 712 -14.50 -22.29 -5.10
C ALA A 712 -15.49 -23.37 -4.69
N PHE A 713 -14.96 -24.44 -4.12
CA PHE A 713 -15.72 -25.54 -3.52
C PHE A 713 -15.31 -25.64 -2.05
N ASP A 714 -16.29 -25.58 -1.15
CA ASP A 714 -16.09 -25.75 0.30
C ASP A 714 -16.93 -26.95 0.78
N HIS A 715 -16.38 -27.80 1.66
CA HIS A 715 -17.02 -29.02 2.15
C HIS A 715 -16.58 -29.36 3.59
N GLU A 716 -17.52 -29.63 4.48
CA GLU A 716 -17.21 -30.14 5.83
C GLU A 716 -16.89 -31.64 5.80
N LEU A 717 -15.70 -32.00 6.28
CA LEU A 717 -15.18 -33.36 6.29
C LEU A 717 -15.86 -34.26 7.33
N PRO A 718 -15.77 -35.60 7.21
CA PRO A 718 -16.44 -36.53 8.13
C PRO A 718 -16.00 -36.51 9.61
N TRP A 719 -15.05 -35.66 10.00
CA TRP A 719 -14.38 -35.71 11.29
C TRP A 719 -14.05 -34.31 11.85
N TYR A 720 -14.20 -34.15 13.16
CA TYR A 720 -13.74 -33.01 13.98
C TYR A 720 -14.16 -31.58 13.52
N GLY A 721 -15.22 -31.45 12.71
CA GLY A 721 -15.69 -30.16 12.19
C GLY A 721 -14.68 -29.43 11.28
N ILE A 722 -13.80 -30.19 10.61
CA ILE A 722 -12.82 -29.62 9.68
C ILE A 722 -13.50 -29.31 8.34
N VAL A 723 -13.41 -28.07 7.89
CA VAL A 723 -13.83 -27.66 6.54
C VAL A 723 -12.63 -27.68 5.60
N ALA A 724 -12.81 -28.28 4.43
CA ALA A 724 -11.88 -28.24 3.32
C ALA A 724 -12.38 -27.29 2.22
N SER A 725 -11.50 -26.42 1.76
CA SER A 725 -11.79 -25.43 0.71
C SER A 725 -10.77 -25.53 -0.42
N ALA A 726 -11.24 -25.48 -1.66
CA ALA A 726 -10.41 -25.35 -2.86
C ALA A 726 -10.94 -24.19 -3.71
N GLU A 727 -10.09 -23.20 -4.02
CA GLU A 727 -10.49 -21.98 -4.74
C GLU A 727 -9.48 -21.59 -5.82
N LEU A 728 -9.99 -21.33 -7.02
CA LEU A 728 -9.27 -20.72 -8.13
C LEU A 728 -9.74 -19.28 -8.30
N LEU A 729 -8.81 -18.30 -8.20
CA LEU A 729 -9.04 -16.90 -8.53
C LEU A 729 -8.20 -16.54 -9.77
N TYR A 730 -8.85 -16.01 -10.80
CA TYR A 730 -8.23 -15.42 -11.97
C TYR A 730 -8.50 -13.92 -12.02
N THR A 731 -7.43 -13.14 -12.23
CA THR A 731 -7.49 -11.70 -12.47
C THR A 731 -6.88 -11.40 -13.84
N LYS A 732 -7.55 -10.61 -14.66
CA LYS A 732 -7.07 -10.18 -15.98
C LYS A 732 -7.14 -8.66 -16.06
N VAL A 733 -6.02 -8.03 -16.43
CA VAL A 733 -5.97 -6.59 -16.71
C VAL A 733 -6.94 -6.27 -17.85
N ASN A 734 -7.76 -5.23 -17.64
CA ASN A 734 -8.56 -4.59 -18.68
C ASN A 734 -7.90 -3.24 -19.02
N ASP A 735 -7.65 -2.42 -18.00
CA ASP A 735 -6.85 -1.19 -18.07
C ASP A 735 -5.81 -1.20 -16.93
N ALA A 736 -4.52 -1.19 -17.23
CA ALA A 736 -3.46 -0.89 -16.27
C ALA A 736 -2.66 0.32 -16.74
N LEU A 737 -2.08 1.08 -15.82
CA LEU A 737 -1.23 2.23 -16.15
C LEU A 737 0.16 1.79 -16.60
N TYR A 738 0.65 2.41 -17.66
CA TYR A 738 1.96 2.17 -18.26
C TYR A 738 2.59 3.51 -18.66
N PHE A 739 3.89 3.65 -18.43
CA PHE A 739 4.67 4.83 -18.80
C PHE A 739 5.55 4.52 -20.00
N GLU A 740 5.65 5.50 -20.90
CA GLU A 740 6.64 5.56 -21.98
C GLU A 740 7.46 6.84 -21.84
N ARG A 741 8.64 6.88 -22.47
CA ARG A 741 9.52 8.04 -22.55
C ARG A 741 9.73 8.48 -23.98
N LEU A 742 9.09 9.60 -24.33
CA LEU A 742 9.12 10.16 -25.68
C LEU A 742 10.43 10.89 -25.98
N ASP A 743 11.13 11.37 -24.95
CA ASP A 743 12.39 12.09 -25.06
C ASP A 743 13.58 11.23 -25.53
N LEU A 744 13.38 9.91 -25.70
CA LEU A 744 14.36 9.02 -26.30
C LEU A 744 14.54 9.26 -27.81
N MET A 745 13.49 9.69 -28.50
CA MET A 745 13.39 9.71 -29.96
C MET A 745 13.63 8.30 -30.57
N ASP A 746 13.92 8.22 -31.86
CA ASP A 746 14.36 6.97 -32.50
C ASP A 746 15.73 6.51 -31.94
N PRO A 747 16.01 5.20 -31.84
CA PRO A 747 17.33 4.69 -31.48
C PRO A 747 18.41 5.09 -32.50
N THR A 748 19.66 5.25 -32.05
CA THR A 748 20.79 5.57 -32.93
C THR A 748 21.41 4.32 -33.59
N TYR A 749 21.06 3.13 -33.10
CA TYR A 749 21.52 1.82 -33.55
C TYR A 749 20.62 0.71 -32.99
N THR A 750 20.52 -0.42 -33.67
CA THR A 750 19.89 -1.65 -33.13
C THR A 750 20.94 -2.77 -33.10
N GLY A 751 21.05 -3.46 -31.96
CA GLY A 751 22.12 -4.39 -31.63
C GLY A 751 22.14 -5.66 -32.48
N THR A 752 23.27 -5.95 -33.11
CA THR A 752 23.42 -7.14 -33.97
C THR A 752 23.55 -8.48 -33.23
N MET A 753 23.62 -8.49 -31.89
CA MET A 753 23.69 -9.73 -31.09
C MET A 753 22.33 -10.16 -30.52
N ASP A 754 21.60 -9.26 -29.88
CA ASP A 754 20.33 -9.54 -29.19
C ASP A 754 19.12 -8.82 -29.81
N SER A 755 19.31 -7.96 -30.82
CA SER A 755 18.30 -7.07 -31.41
C SER A 755 17.77 -5.96 -30.47
N ARG A 756 18.57 -5.53 -29.48
CA ARG A 756 18.22 -4.42 -28.58
C ARG A 756 18.33 -3.07 -29.26
N ASP A 757 17.35 -2.20 -29.09
CA ASP A 757 17.46 -0.82 -29.53
C ASP A 757 18.41 -0.02 -28.63
N ASN A 758 19.22 0.86 -29.23
CA ASN A 758 20.32 1.54 -28.55
C ASN A 758 20.31 3.06 -28.83
N TYR A 759 20.27 3.85 -27.76
CA TYR A 759 20.09 5.29 -27.73
C TYR A 759 21.37 6.06 -27.38
N TRP A 760 22.50 5.39 -27.11
CA TRP A 760 23.79 6.06 -26.95
C TRP A 760 24.17 6.83 -28.22
N ASN A 761 24.79 8.00 -28.06
CA ASN A 761 25.46 8.66 -29.18
C ASN A 761 26.66 7.84 -29.72
N ALA A 762 27.27 8.28 -30.82
CA ALA A 762 28.36 7.53 -31.47
C ALA A 762 29.54 7.23 -30.52
N ALA A 763 29.91 8.19 -29.65
CA ALA A 763 30.97 8.01 -28.66
C ALA A 763 30.59 7.02 -27.54
N GLY A 764 29.32 6.95 -27.16
CA GLY A 764 28.82 5.95 -26.19
C GLY A 764 28.79 4.52 -26.72
N ARG A 765 28.84 4.33 -28.05
CA ARG A 765 28.99 3.01 -28.68
C ARG A 765 30.45 2.65 -29.00
N ASP A 766 31.34 3.64 -29.11
CA ASP A 766 32.77 3.43 -29.35
C ASP A 766 33.48 2.90 -28.10
N PRO A 767 34.05 1.66 -28.12
CA PRO A 767 34.79 1.12 -26.99
C PRO A 767 36.07 1.90 -26.64
N ASN A 768 36.58 2.75 -27.54
CA ASN A 768 37.66 3.67 -27.20
C ASN A 768 37.25 4.72 -26.16
N SER A 769 35.95 4.93 -25.92
CA SER A 769 35.45 5.79 -24.85
C SER A 769 35.40 5.10 -23.48
N ALA A 770 35.45 3.78 -23.42
CA ALA A 770 35.20 3.02 -22.20
C ALA A 770 36.29 3.24 -21.12
N GLY A 771 35.84 3.38 -19.88
CA GLY A 771 36.68 3.41 -18.68
C GLY A 771 36.73 2.07 -17.95
N LYS A 772 37.26 2.08 -16.72
CA LYS A 772 37.32 0.91 -15.82
C LYS A 772 35.94 0.29 -15.52
N PHE A 773 34.87 1.07 -15.66
CA PHE A 773 33.49 0.65 -15.40
C PHE A 773 32.65 0.55 -16.68
N GLY A 774 33.28 0.43 -17.85
CA GLY A 774 32.58 0.42 -19.15
C GLY A 774 32.32 1.84 -19.68
N ILE A 775 31.23 2.01 -20.42
CA ILE A 775 30.77 3.32 -20.90
C ILE A 775 30.07 4.06 -19.75
N GLU A 776 30.35 5.36 -19.61
CA GLU A 776 29.79 6.24 -18.60
C GLU A 776 29.43 7.60 -19.22
N VAL A 777 28.25 8.15 -18.91
CA VAL A 777 27.80 9.46 -19.42
C VAL A 777 28.78 10.57 -19.02
N GLY A 778 29.13 11.44 -19.96
CA GLY A 778 29.98 12.59 -19.70
C GLY A 778 31.47 12.26 -19.48
N LYS A 779 31.91 11.03 -19.73
CA LYS A 779 33.31 10.59 -19.55
C LYS A 779 33.89 9.96 -20.80
N TYR A 780 35.13 10.32 -21.11
CA TYR A 780 35.95 9.68 -22.14
C TYR A 780 37.13 8.97 -21.47
N LYS A 781 37.26 7.66 -21.71
CA LYS A 781 38.26 6.76 -21.07
C LYS A 781 38.19 6.78 -19.54
N GLY A 782 36.97 6.92 -18.99
CA GLY A 782 36.70 7.01 -17.56
C GLY A 782 37.09 8.34 -16.90
N GLN A 783 37.44 9.37 -17.67
CA GLN A 783 37.75 10.72 -17.19
C GLN A 783 36.73 11.72 -17.73
N ASP A 784 36.32 12.70 -16.91
CA ASP A 784 35.28 13.67 -17.26
C ASP A 784 35.65 14.41 -18.57
N CYS A 785 34.76 14.43 -19.56
CA CYS A 785 35.06 14.93 -20.90
C CYS A 785 35.65 16.36 -20.88
N ALA A 786 35.16 17.24 -20.02
CA ALA A 786 35.64 18.61 -19.86
C ALA A 786 37.11 18.74 -19.37
N LYS A 787 37.73 17.64 -18.92
CA LYS A 787 39.15 17.59 -18.51
C LYS A 787 40.08 17.02 -19.60
N VAL A 788 39.55 16.28 -20.59
CA VAL A 788 40.34 15.51 -21.56
C VAL A 788 39.99 15.75 -23.03
N LEU A 789 38.83 16.34 -23.30
CA LEU A 789 38.39 16.77 -24.64
C LEU A 789 38.31 18.30 -24.67
N THR A 790 38.73 18.90 -25.78
CA THR A 790 38.47 20.33 -26.02
C THR A 790 36.98 20.58 -26.24
N PRO A 791 36.47 21.81 -26.01
CA PRO A 791 35.06 22.15 -26.26
C PRO A 791 34.61 21.83 -27.70
N ALA A 792 35.51 21.95 -28.68
CA ALA A 792 35.23 21.58 -30.08
C ALA A 792 35.04 20.07 -30.28
N GLN A 793 35.78 19.23 -29.56
CA GLN A 793 35.62 17.76 -29.60
C GLN A 793 34.34 17.32 -28.89
N ILE A 794 33.97 17.99 -27.79
CA ILE A 794 32.69 17.75 -27.10
C ILE A 794 31.53 18.13 -28.02
N ALA A 795 31.59 19.30 -28.66
CA ALA A 795 30.60 19.75 -29.65
C ALA A 795 30.54 18.85 -30.91
N ALA A 796 31.64 18.17 -31.25
CA ALA A 796 31.68 17.16 -32.31
C ALA A 796 31.15 15.77 -31.89
N GLY A 797 30.55 15.65 -30.69
CA GLY A 797 29.94 14.40 -30.22
C GLY A 797 30.93 13.34 -29.73
N MET A 798 32.20 13.68 -29.47
CA MET A 798 33.22 12.74 -28.98
C MET A 798 33.06 12.37 -27.50
N CYS A 799 32.11 12.97 -26.78
CA CYS A 799 31.79 12.64 -25.40
C CYS A 799 30.55 11.71 -25.36
N PRO A 800 30.60 10.55 -24.68
CA PRO A 800 29.43 9.69 -24.49
C PRO A 800 28.26 10.43 -23.83
N ASP A 801 27.11 10.43 -24.50
CA ASP A 801 25.84 10.91 -23.97
C ASP A 801 24.69 9.96 -24.34
N VAL A 802 23.71 9.89 -23.45
CA VAL A 802 22.50 9.07 -23.53
C VAL A 802 21.41 9.82 -24.29
N LYS A 803 20.47 9.08 -24.88
CA LYS A 803 19.36 9.66 -25.67
C LYS A 803 19.89 10.55 -26.81
N GLY A 804 20.85 10.05 -27.57
CA GLY A 804 21.69 10.82 -28.50
C GLY A 804 20.97 11.57 -29.62
N ASN A 805 19.69 11.27 -29.86
CA ASN A 805 18.81 11.98 -30.81
C ASN A 805 17.91 13.05 -30.16
N ARG A 806 17.93 13.20 -28.82
CA ARG A 806 17.07 14.13 -28.06
C ARG A 806 17.42 15.60 -28.31
N PRO A 807 16.44 16.48 -28.57
CA PRO A 807 16.65 17.94 -28.64
C PRO A 807 17.25 18.50 -27.34
N SER A 808 18.16 19.47 -27.47
CA SER A 808 18.89 20.03 -26.31
C SER A 808 18.00 20.78 -25.31
N ASP A 809 16.86 21.29 -25.76
CA ASP A 809 15.84 22.01 -24.98
C ASP A 809 14.90 21.10 -24.16
N ILE A 810 14.89 19.79 -24.44
CA ILE A 810 13.93 18.85 -23.86
C ILE A 810 14.56 17.99 -22.75
N GLY A 811 13.80 17.81 -21.67
CA GLY A 811 14.17 17.00 -20.51
C GLY A 811 13.74 15.56 -20.65
N ASP A 812 13.23 15.01 -19.56
CA ASP A 812 12.54 13.72 -19.58
C ASP A 812 11.06 13.98 -19.93
N VAL A 813 10.53 13.28 -20.95
CA VAL A 813 9.13 13.46 -21.39
C VAL A 813 8.38 12.16 -21.22
N MET A 814 7.59 12.09 -20.14
CA MET A 814 6.81 10.91 -19.77
C MET A 814 5.46 10.94 -20.47
N LEU A 815 5.04 9.79 -21.01
CA LEU A 815 3.67 9.57 -21.48
C LEU A 815 3.02 8.46 -20.68
N LEU A 816 1.98 8.80 -19.93
CA LEU A 816 1.08 7.87 -19.28
C LEU A 816 -0.01 7.40 -20.27
N ARG A 817 -0.16 6.09 -20.41
CA ARG A 817 -1.24 5.45 -21.20
C ARG A 817 -1.66 4.12 -20.58
N ASN A 818 -2.68 3.47 -21.13
CA ASN A 818 -3.06 2.13 -20.68
C ASN A 818 -2.31 1.00 -21.40
N THR A 819 -2.29 -0.15 -20.74
CA THR A 819 -2.09 -1.46 -21.33
C THR A 819 -3.17 -2.43 -20.88
N ASP A 820 -3.57 -3.34 -21.75
CA ASP A 820 -4.45 -4.47 -21.44
C ASP A 820 -3.65 -5.68 -20.90
N LYS A 821 -2.31 -5.64 -20.94
CA LYS A 821 -1.46 -6.80 -20.69
C LYS A 821 -1.18 -6.99 -19.20
N GLY A 822 -0.92 -8.23 -18.81
CA GLY A 822 -0.85 -8.67 -17.41
C GLY A 822 -2.08 -9.50 -17.00
N SER A 823 -1.89 -10.30 -15.95
CA SER A 823 -2.90 -11.21 -15.37
C SER A 823 -2.36 -11.85 -14.09
N SER A 824 -3.23 -12.38 -13.23
CA SER A 824 -2.85 -13.26 -12.12
C SER A 824 -3.73 -14.48 -12.04
N VAL A 825 -3.14 -15.62 -11.68
CA VAL A 825 -3.82 -16.86 -11.31
C VAL A 825 -3.40 -17.19 -9.88
N GLN A 826 -4.37 -17.41 -8.99
CA GLN A 826 -4.16 -18.00 -7.68
C GLN A 826 -4.96 -19.28 -7.54
N ALA A 827 -4.30 -20.37 -7.15
CA ALA A 827 -4.93 -21.63 -6.79
C ALA A 827 -4.66 -21.91 -5.31
N THR A 828 -5.71 -21.94 -4.50
CA THR A 828 -5.67 -22.05 -3.04
C THR A 828 -6.32 -23.34 -2.59
N PHE A 829 -5.67 -24.07 -1.70
CA PHE A 829 -6.23 -25.19 -0.96
C PHE A 829 -6.09 -24.91 0.53
N ALA A 830 -7.17 -25.04 1.29
CA ALA A 830 -7.19 -24.78 2.72
C ALA A 830 -7.94 -25.85 3.50
N LEU A 831 -7.45 -26.11 4.72
CA LEU A 831 -8.14 -26.86 5.76
C LEU A 831 -8.30 -25.92 6.95
N SER A 832 -9.49 -25.89 7.54
CA SER A 832 -9.77 -25.04 8.71
C SER A 832 -10.67 -25.76 9.70
N LYS A 833 -10.34 -25.65 10.98
CA LYS A 833 -11.23 -26.03 12.08
C LYS A 833 -11.48 -24.76 12.91
N PRO A 834 -12.70 -24.21 12.92
CA PRO A 834 -13.07 -23.13 13.82
C PRO A 834 -12.77 -23.47 15.29
N MET A 835 -12.61 -22.44 16.11
CA MET A 835 -12.39 -22.58 17.55
C MET A 835 -13.57 -23.35 18.17
N SER A 836 -13.30 -24.53 18.73
CA SER A 836 -14.28 -25.29 19.51
C SER A 836 -13.58 -25.90 20.72
N GLU A 837 -14.27 -25.86 21.87
CA GLU A 837 -13.67 -26.17 23.17
C GLU A 837 -12.37 -25.36 23.36
N ASP A 838 -11.23 -26.04 23.38
CA ASP A 838 -9.90 -25.48 23.66
C ASP A 838 -9.07 -25.17 22.40
N TRP A 839 -9.48 -25.59 21.19
CA TRP A 839 -8.62 -25.55 19.99
C TRP A 839 -9.30 -25.05 18.70
N GLY A 840 -8.61 -24.19 17.95
CA GLY A 840 -8.92 -23.79 16.58
C GLY A 840 -7.65 -23.73 15.72
N TRP A 841 -7.74 -23.95 14.41
CA TRP A 841 -6.58 -23.87 13.52
C TRP A 841 -6.97 -23.70 12.05
N SER A 842 -6.03 -23.19 11.25
CA SER A 842 -6.10 -23.18 9.79
C SER A 842 -4.76 -23.58 9.17
N LEU A 843 -4.81 -24.15 7.96
CA LEU A 843 -3.66 -24.43 7.13
C LEU A 843 -4.05 -24.19 5.66
N GLY A 844 -3.39 -23.26 5.00
CA GLY A 844 -3.61 -22.93 3.59
C GLY A 844 -2.33 -22.98 2.76
N TYR A 845 -2.43 -23.50 1.55
CA TYR A 845 -1.41 -23.35 0.50
C TYR A 845 -1.99 -22.56 -0.67
N THR A 846 -1.26 -21.57 -1.15
CA THR A 846 -1.57 -20.84 -2.38
C THR A 846 -0.40 -20.90 -3.36
N TYR A 847 -0.69 -21.33 -4.58
CA TYR A 847 0.13 -21.09 -5.76
C TYR A 847 -0.32 -19.79 -6.43
N THR A 848 0.60 -18.86 -6.69
CA THR A 848 0.34 -17.60 -7.40
C THR A 848 1.23 -17.47 -8.64
N LYS A 849 0.65 -17.18 -9.80
CA LYS A 849 1.36 -16.81 -11.02
C LYS A 849 0.78 -15.50 -11.57
N ALA A 850 1.52 -14.41 -11.40
CA ALA A 850 1.11 -13.08 -11.84
C ALA A 850 2.10 -12.46 -12.83
N LYS A 851 1.58 -11.60 -13.71
CA LYS A 851 2.29 -10.86 -14.76
C LYS A 851 1.89 -9.40 -14.79
N GLU A 852 2.85 -8.52 -15.02
CA GLU A 852 2.69 -7.06 -15.10
C GLU A 852 3.51 -6.49 -16.28
N VAL A 853 3.27 -5.23 -16.66
CA VAL A 853 4.05 -4.51 -17.69
C VAL A 853 4.95 -3.45 -17.04
N SER A 854 4.37 -2.47 -16.33
CA SER A 854 5.11 -1.63 -15.39
C SER A 854 4.85 -2.07 -13.97
N SER A 855 5.89 -2.03 -13.14
CA SER A 855 5.81 -2.42 -11.73
C SER A 855 5.48 -1.25 -10.79
N LEU A 856 5.58 0.01 -11.25
CA LEU A 856 5.09 1.20 -10.55
C LEU A 856 5.59 1.34 -9.09
N THR A 857 6.89 1.11 -8.87
CA THR A 857 7.50 1.07 -7.53
C THR A 857 7.65 2.44 -6.85
N SER A 858 7.64 3.54 -7.59
CA SER A 858 8.02 4.87 -7.15
C SER A 858 6.87 5.88 -7.17
N SER A 859 7.08 7.02 -6.51
CA SER A 859 6.25 8.23 -6.64
C SER A 859 6.47 8.92 -7.98
N GLN A 860 7.73 9.07 -8.42
CA GLN A 860 8.09 9.85 -9.60
C GLN A 860 7.88 9.04 -10.89
N ASN A 861 7.23 9.64 -11.89
CA ASN A 861 6.90 9.00 -13.17
C ASN A 861 8.15 8.55 -13.95
N THR A 862 9.22 9.37 -13.98
CA THR A 862 10.53 8.99 -14.51
C THR A 862 11.12 7.78 -13.78
N SER A 863 11.08 7.76 -12.45
CA SER A 863 11.56 6.63 -11.65
C SER A 863 10.72 5.36 -11.83
N ASN A 864 9.41 5.47 -12.09
CA ASN A 864 8.57 4.32 -12.43
C ASN A 864 9.01 3.64 -13.73
N TRP A 865 9.42 4.42 -14.73
CA TRP A 865 9.98 3.91 -15.98
C TRP A 865 11.38 3.32 -15.78
N ASN A 866 12.31 4.08 -15.17
CA ASN A 866 13.70 3.63 -14.94
C ASN A 866 13.80 2.37 -14.06
N ASN A 867 12.78 2.07 -13.24
CA ASN A 867 12.69 0.88 -12.40
C ASN A 867 11.81 -0.24 -12.99
N THR A 868 11.25 -0.05 -14.18
CA THR A 868 10.56 -1.12 -14.91
C THR A 868 11.58 -1.88 -15.76
N LEU A 869 11.80 -3.14 -15.39
CA LEU A 869 12.80 -4.03 -15.99
C LEU A 869 12.31 -4.50 -17.37
N ILE A 870 13.01 -4.07 -18.42
CA ILE A 870 12.65 -4.23 -19.83
C ILE A 870 13.89 -4.59 -20.66
N PHE A 871 13.66 -5.24 -21.78
CA PHE A 871 14.68 -5.49 -22.79
C PHE A 871 14.82 -4.30 -23.75
N ASN A 872 13.71 -3.81 -24.29
CA ASN A 872 13.67 -2.63 -25.16
C ASN A 872 12.90 -1.49 -24.49
N ALA A 873 13.46 -0.27 -24.60
CA ALA A 873 12.83 0.95 -24.11
C ALA A 873 11.42 1.13 -24.71
N ASN A 874 10.45 1.51 -23.89
CA ASN A 874 9.03 1.68 -24.26
C ASN A 874 8.32 0.42 -24.78
N GLU A 875 8.84 -0.79 -24.53
CA GLU A 875 8.12 -2.01 -24.89
C GLU A 875 6.93 -2.29 -23.94
N ASN A 876 5.73 -2.39 -24.51
CA ASN A 876 4.55 -2.85 -23.79
C ASN A 876 4.52 -4.39 -23.78
N VAL A 877 5.32 -5.01 -22.92
CA VAL A 877 5.46 -6.48 -22.78
C VAL A 877 5.20 -6.91 -21.34
N ALA A 878 4.49 -8.05 -21.15
CA ALA A 878 4.13 -8.54 -19.83
C ALA A 878 5.11 -9.63 -19.32
N TYR A 879 5.96 -9.24 -18.38
CA TYR A 879 6.88 -10.12 -17.66
C TYR A 879 6.20 -10.73 -16.43
N ASP A 880 6.90 -11.62 -15.70
CA ASP A 880 6.40 -12.10 -14.40
C ASP A 880 6.42 -10.93 -13.40
N SER A 881 5.40 -10.81 -12.55
CA SER A 881 5.26 -9.68 -11.63
C SER A 881 6.27 -9.76 -10.48
N ARG A 882 6.94 -8.64 -10.18
CA ARG A 882 7.87 -8.51 -9.04
C ARG A 882 7.19 -8.64 -7.66
N TYR A 883 5.87 -8.55 -7.62
CA TYR A 883 5.05 -8.68 -6.42
C TYR A 883 4.53 -10.11 -6.19
N ALA A 884 4.77 -11.03 -7.12
CA ALA A 884 4.29 -12.40 -7.06
C ALA A 884 5.14 -13.27 -6.11
N ILE A 885 4.62 -13.56 -4.91
CA ILE A 885 5.09 -14.67 -4.08
C ILE A 885 4.46 -15.96 -4.62
N LYS A 886 5.27 -16.80 -5.27
CA LYS A 886 4.80 -17.91 -6.13
C LYS A 886 4.18 -19.06 -5.35
N ASP A 887 4.87 -19.51 -4.31
CA ASP A 887 4.46 -20.65 -3.49
C ASP A 887 4.43 -20.16 -2.03
N ARG A 888 3.27 -20.29 -1.37
CA ARG A 888 3.06 -19.83 0.02
C ARG A 888 2.23 -20.83 0.80
N VAL A 889 2.67 -21.17 2.00
CA VAL A 889 1.93 -21.92 3.01
C VAL A 889 1.76 -21.02 4.23
N THR A 890 0.52 -20.90 4.71
CA THR A 890 0.20 -20.25 5.99
C THR A 890 -0.50 -21.20 6.92
N GLY A 891 -0.25 -21.07 8.22
CA GLY A 891 -1.05 -21.76 9.24
C GLY A 891 -1.32 -20.87 10.45
N THR A 892 -2.49 -21.03 11.04
CA THR A 892 -2.81 -20.53 12.38
C THR A 892 -3.08 -21.70 13.30
N LEU A 893 -2.66 -21.59 14.55
CA LEU A 893 -3.04 -22.51 15.63
C LEU A 893 -3.38 -21.65 16.85
N GLU A 894 -4.61 -21.79 17.32
CA GLU A 894 -5.15 -21.10 18.48
C GLU A 894 -5.49 -22.15 19.53
N TRP A 895 -4.95 -21.97 20.73
CA TRP A 895 -5.28 -22.77 21.91
C TRP A 895 -5.71 -21.86 23.05
N LYS A 896 -6.70 -22.32 23.82
CA LYS A 896 -7.23 -21.65 25.01
C LYS A 896 -7.54 -22.71 26.06
N HIS A 897 -7.19 -22.46 27.31
CA HIS A 897 -7.59 -23.30 28.44
C HIS A 897 -7.60 -22.47 29.72
N ALA A 898 -8.38 -22.86 30.74
CA ALA A 898 -8.49 -22.10 31.98
C ALA A 898 -7.93 -22.89 33.18
N PHE A 899 -6.60 -22.80 33.38
CA PHE A 899 -5.93 -23.46 34.52
C PHE A 899 -6.32 -22.88 35.90
N PHE A 900 -6.88 -21.67 35.94
CA PHE A 900 -7.15 -20.92 37.16
C PHE A 900 -8.56 -20.34 37.12
N GLY A 901 -9.58 -21.09 37.55
CA GLY A 901 -10.98 -20.64 37.50
C GLY A 901 -11.40 -20.21 36.09
N ASP A 902 -12.07 -19.06 35.96
CA ASP A 902 -12.55 -18.53 34.67
C ASP A 902 -11.51 -17.67 33.92
N TYR A 903 -10.23 -17.74 34.31
CA TYR A 903 -9.15 -16.96 33.73
C TYR A 903 -8.38 -17.80 32.69
N SER A 904 -8.53 -17.44 31.41
CA SER A 904 -7.95 -18.18 30.30
C SER A 904 -6.46 -17.90 30.10
N THR A 905 -5.69 -18.98 29.99
CA THR A 905 -4.43 -19.04 29.26
C THR A 905 -4.74 -19.16 27.78
N ARG A 906 -3.98 -18.47 26.90
CA ARG A 906 -4.06 -18.65 25.45
C ARG A 906 -2.67 -18.81 24.85
N VAL A 907 -2.56 -19.61 23.79
CA VAL A 907 -1.37 -19.70 22.94
C VAL A 907 -1.82 -19.59 21.48
N GLY A 908 -1.34 -18.56 20.79
CA GLY A 908 -1.51 -18.36 19.36
C GLY A 908 -0.19 -18.57 18.63
N LEU A 909 -0.24 -19.25 17.48
CA LEU A 909 0.89 -19.43 16.57
C LEU A 909 0.46 -19.05 15.17
N PHE A 910 1.26 -18.21 14.51
CA PHE A 910 1.20 -17.98 13.06
C PHE A 910 2.46 -18.54 12.39
N TYR A 911 2.27 -19.30 11.31
CA TYR A 911 3.33 -19.81 10.45
C TYR A 911 3.18 -19.22 9.04
N GLU A 912 4.29 -18.76 8.46
CA GLU A 912 4.42 -18.52 7.02
C GLU A 912 5.68 -19.21 6.48
N GLY A 913 5.51 -20.12 5.54
CA GLY A 913 6.57 -20.62 4.66
C GLY A 913 6.33 -20.12 3.23
N ARG A 914 7.31 -19.51 2.57
CA ARG A 914 7.13 -19.00 1.21
C ARG A 914 8.38 -18.94 0.35
N SER A 915 8.18 -18.99 -0.97
CA SER A 915 9.18 -18.61 -1.96
C SER A 915 9.59 -17.15 -1.80
N GLY A 916 10.88 -16.83 -1.97
CA GLY A 916 11.36 -15.45 -1.99
C GLY A 916 10.82 -14.64 -3.17
N ARG A 917 11.07 -13.32 -3.11
CA ARG A 917 10.65 -12.37 -4.15
C ARG A 917 11.32 -12.70 -5.50
N PRO A 918 10.65 -12.38 -6.62
CA PRO A 918 11.29 -12.36 -7.93
C PRO A 918 12.47 -11.37 -7.99
N PHE A 919 13.46 -11.66 -8.82
CA PHE A 919 14.53 -10.73 -9.17
C PHE A 919 14.97 -10.91 -10.63
N SER A 920 15.67 -9.91 -11.16
CA SER A 920 16.15 -9.86 -12.55
C SER A 920 17.66 -9.79 -12.66
N TYR A 921 18.22 -10.35 -13.73
CA TYR A 921 19.63 -10.25 -14.09
C TYR A 921 19.84 -9.08 -15.06
N ILE A 922 20.71 -8.13 -14.71
CA ILE A 922 20.91 -6.87 -15.45
C ILE A 922 22.40 -6.50 -15.61
N PHE A 923 22.67 -5.52 -16.48
CA PHE A 923 23.97 -4.86 -16.58
C PHE A 923 24.27 -3.96 -15.36
N TYR A 924 25.54 -3.65 -15.12
CA TYR A 924 25.97 -2.75 -14.04
C TYR A 924 25.79 -1.24 -14.35
N ASN A 925 25.71 -0.91 -15.63
CA ASN A 925 25.56 0.44 -16.20
C ASN A 925 24.49 0.42 -17.31
N ASP A 926 24.16 1.60 -17.80
CA ASP A 926 23.28 1.81 -18.96
C ASP A 926 23.93 1.21 -20.23
N ALA A 927 23.40 0.08 -20.71
CA ALA A 927 23.91 -0.67 -21.85
C ALA A 927 23.19 -0.29 -23.15
N ASN A 928 21.93 0.11 -23.07
CA ASN A 928 21.13 0.52 -24.21
C ASN A 928 21.27 2.03 -24.51
N GLY A 929 21.51 2.88 -23.51
CA GLY A 929 21.73 4.32 -23.65
C GLY A 929 20.49 5.20 -23.43
N ASP A 930 19.42 4.67 -22.84
CA ASP A 930 18.15 5.37 -22.60
C ASP A 930 18.19 6.38 -21.43
N GLY A 931 19.26 6.36 -20.61
CA GLY A 931 19.45 7.17 -19.42
C GLY A 931 19.08 6.51 -18.08
N ALA A 932 18.68 5.24 -18.08
CA ALA A 932 18.47 4.41 -16.90
C ALA A 932 19.57 3.35 -16.76
N ASN A 933 19.93 3.02 -15.52
CA ASN A 933 21.00 2.07 -15.20
C ASN A 933 20.53 0.96 -14.23
N THR A 934 19.22 0.70 -14.23
CA THR A 934 18.50 -0.12 -13.25
C THR A 934 17.50 -1.11 -13.85
N ASN A 935 17.27 -1.03 -15.17
CA ASN A 935 16.26 -1.77 -15.95
C ASN A 935 16.87 -2.77 -16.96
N ASP A 936 18.11 -2.52 -17.41
CA ASP A 936 18.70 -3.11 -18.63
C ASP A 936 19.00 -4.62 -18.52
N LEU A 937 18.14 -5.47 -19.09
CA LEU A 937 18.23 -6.93 -18.97
C LEU A 937 19.52 -7.51 -19.58
N PHE A 938 20.13 -8.45 -18.85
CA PHE A 938 21.44 -9.01 -19.16
C PHE A 938 21.39 -10.08 -20.27
N TYR A 939 22.24 -9.91 -21.31
CA TYR A 939 22.51 -10.94 -22.30
C TYR A 939 23.64 -11.86 -21.80
N VAL A 940 23.36 -13.16 -21.67
CA VAL A 940 24.33 -14.16 -21.22
C VAL A 940 25.12 -14.69 -22.42
N PRO A 941 26.45 -14.47 -22.50
CA PRO A 941 27.25 -14.94 -23.63
C PRO A 941 27.14 -16.46 -23.87
N SER A 942 27.03 -16.86 -25.14
CA SER A 942 26.83 -18.26 -25.52
C SER A 942 28.04 -19.15 -25.21
N GLY A 943 29.25 -18.60 -25.35
CA GLY A 943 30.53 -19.27 -25.13
C GLY A 943 31.73 -18.32 -25.36
N TYR A 944 32.93 -18.89 -25.38
CA TYR A 944 34.16 -18.13 -25.64
C TYR A 944 34.14 -17.45 -27.02
N GLY A 945 34.49 -16.17 -27.06
CA GLY A 945 34.49 -15.34 -28.26
C GLY A 945 33.10 -14.93 -28.76
N ASP A 946 32.03 -15.18 -28.00
CA ASP A 946 30.67 -14.74 -28.33
C ASP A 946 30.55 -13.20 -28.22
N VAL A 947 30.87 -12.67 -27.04
CA VAL A 947 31.17 -11.25 -26.78
C VAL A 947 32.69 -11.03 -26.71
N LEU A 948 33.11 -9.77 -26.71
CA LEU A 948 34.50 -9.35 -26.50
C LEU A 948 34.69 -8.77 -25.09
N TRP A 949 35.94 -8.60 -24.63
CA TRP A 949 36.25 -8.27 -23.24
C TRP A 949 37.34 -7.22 -23.10
N THR A 950 37.13 -6.20 -22.26
CA THR A 950 38.12 -5.13 -22.00
C THR A 950 39.43 -5.67 -21.41
N GLY A 951 39.36 -6.72 -20.59
CA GLY A 951 40.52 -7.45 -20.05
C GLY A 951 40.97 -8.65 -20.90
N GLY A 952 40.45 -8.79 -22.12
CA GLY A 952 40.75 -9.91 -23.03
C GLY A 952 40.44 -11.29 -22.44
N ALA A 953 41.10 -12.32 -22.97
CA ALA A 953 40.82 -13.73 -22.69
C ALA A 953 40.91 -14.13 -21.20
N LYS A 954 41.62 -13.38 -20.34
CA LYS A 954 41.64 -13.66 -18.89
C LYS A 954 40.34 -13.23 -18.21
N MET A 955 39.80 -12.06 -18.58
CA MET A 955 38.50 -11.60 -18.09
C MET A 955 37.36 -12.51 -18.58
N GLU A 956 37.47 -13.01 -19.82
CA GLU A 956 36.57 -14.02 -20.36
C GLU A 956 36.58 -15.32 -19.54
N GLN A 957 37.77 -15.86 -19.25
CA GLN A 957 37.92 -17.04 -18.38
C GLN A 957 37.34 -16.80 -16.98
N ASP A 958 37.54 -15.63 -16.40
CA ASP A 958 36.99 -15.28 -15.08
C ASP A 958 35.46 -15.16 -15.10
N PHE A 959 34.89 -14.61 -16.18
CA PHE A 959 33.45 -14.56 -16.37
C PHE A 959 32.84 -15.96 -16.54
N PHE A 960 33.40 -16.81 -17.40
CA PHE A 960 32.88 -18.18 -17.55
C PHE A 960 33.07 -19.03 -16.29
N ALA A 961 34.18 -18.87 -15.57
CA ALA A 961 34.41 -19.49 -14.25
C ALA A 961 33.53 -18.91 -13.12
N TRP A 962 32.84 -17.78 -13.35
CA TRP A 962 31.74 -17.30 -12.53
C TRP A 962 30.40 -17.86 -13.03
N LEU A 963 30.14 -17.88 -14.34
CA LEU A 963 28.90 -18.35 -14.94
C LEU A 963 28.65 -19.84 -14.64
N ASP A 964 29.68 -20.67 -14.67
CA ASP A 964 29.58 -22.10 -14.31
C ASP A 964 29.29 -22.34 -12.81
N LYS A 965 29.37 -21.29 -11.96
CA LYS A 965 28.92 -21.30 -10.56
C LYS A 965 27.49 -20.75 -10.37
N ASN A 966 26.87 -20.23 -11.42
CA ASN A 966 25.51 -19.69 -11.43
C ASN A 966 24.68 -20.49 -12.48
N PRO A 967 24.39 -21.78 -12.21
CA PRO A 967 23.79 -22.70 -13.18
C PRO A 967 22.35 -22.33 -13.58
N ASP A 968 21.69 -21.45 -12.82
CA ASP A 968 20.40 -20.84 -13.15
C ASP A 968 20.45 -19.97 -14.43
N LEU A 969 21.63 -19.45 -14.79
CA LEU A 969 21.86 -18.77 -16.06
C LEU A 969 22.18 -19.70 -17.24
N ALA A 970 22.46 -20.99 -17.00
CA ALA A 970 22.94 -21.88 -18.06
C ALA A 970 21.92 -22.09 -19.20
N GLY A 971 20.62 -22.00 -18.89
CA GLY A 971 19.53 -22.08 -19.88
C GLY A 971 19.39 -20.83 -20.77
N TYR A 972 20.05 -19.73 -20.44
CA TYR A 972 19.97 -18.45 -21.15
C TYR A 972 21.24 -18.14 -21.98
N LYS A 973 22.20 -19.06 -22.09
CA LYS A 973 23.41 -18.89 -22.91
C LYS A 973 23.03 -18.56 -24.37
N GLY A 974 23.50 -17.41 -24.86
CA GLY A 974 23.17 -16.83 -26.17
C GLY A 974 21.85 -16.04 -26.20
N GLN A 975 21.26 -15.72 -25.05
CA GLN A 975 19.94 -15.07 -24.92
C GLN A 975 19.95 -14.01 -23.79
N VAL A 976 18.92 -13.16 -23.79
CA VAL A 976 18.64 -12.22 -22.70
C VAL A 976 17.83 -12.92 -21.62
N VAL A 977 18.18 -12.69 -20.34
CA VAL A 977 17.41 -13.21 -19.21
C VAL A 977 16.12 -12.39 -19.05
N PRO A 978 14.91 -12.99 -19.09
CA PRO A 978 13.65 -12.26 -18.93
C PRO A 978 13.54 -11.62 -17.53
N ALA A 979 12.87 -10.46 -17.45
CA ALA A 979 12.60 -9.83 -16.16
C ALA A 979 11.82 -10.77 -15.22
N ASN A 980 12.23 -10.76 -13.95
CA ASN A 980 11.62 -11.44 -12.81
C ASN A 980 11.51 -12.98 -12.94
N SER A 981 12.29 -13.57 -13.85
CA SER A 981 12.33 -15.03 -14.07
C SER A 981 12.94 -15.83 -12.92
N HIS A 982 13.77 -15.20 -12.08
CA HIS A 982 14.50 -15.83 -10.97
C HIS A 982 13.96 -15.35 -9.61
N ARG A 983 14.24 -16.09 -8.53
CA ARG A 983 13.62 -15.88 -7.20
C ARG A 983 14.62 -16.06 -6.06
N ALA A 984 14.48 -15.25 -5.02
CA ALA A 984 15.24 -15.40 -3.78
C ALA A 984 14.83 -16.67 -3.00
N GLY A 985 15.60 -17.02 -1.96
CA GLY A 985 15.45 -18.26 -1.19
C GLY A 985 14.06 -18.47 -0.57
N TRP A 986 13.73 -19.73 -0.27
CA TRP A 986 12.54 -20.05 0.53
C TRP A 986 12.78 -19.66 1.98
N THR A 987 11.86 -18.91 2.57
CA THR A 987 11.90 -18.53 4.00
C THR A 987 10.77 -19.19 4.78
N ASN A 988 11.02 -19.43 6.08
CA ASN A 988 10.05 -19.94 7.04
C ASN A 988 10.10 -19.06 8.28
N SER A 989 8.96 -18.47 8.65
CA SER A 989 8.80 -17.68 9.86
C SER A 989 7.69 -18.24 10.73
N PHE A 990 7.88 -18.15 12.05
CA PHE A 990 6.94 -18.59 13.07
C PHE A 990 6.84 -17.45 14.10
N ASP A 991 5.67 -16.84 14.24
CA ASP A 991 5.40 -15.81 15.22
C ASP A 991 4.45 -16.43 16.28
N VAL A 992 4.72 -16.24 17.58
CA VAL A 992 3.96 -16.84 18.70
C VAL A 992 3.46 -15.77 19.66
N ARG A 993 2.24 -15.93 20.18
CA ARG A 993 1.67 -15.17 21.31
C ARG A 993 1.33 -16.14 22.43
N ILE A 994 1.72 -15.81 23.66
CA ILE A 994 1.31 -16.53 24.88
C ILE A 994 0.67 -15.51 25.81
N SER A 995 -0.56 -15.71 26.26
CA SER A 995 -1.21 -14.82 27.24
C SER A 995 -1.85 -15.57 28.40
N GLN A 996 -1.97 -14.89 29.54
CA GLN A 996 -2.58 -15.39 30.76
C GLN A 996 -3.47 -14.30 31.36
N GLU A 997 -4.77 -14.57 31.42
CA GLU A 997 -5.70 -13.80 32.25
C GLU A 997 -5.51 -14.14 33.74
N MET A 998 -5.84 -13.19 34.59
CA MET A 998 -5.76 -13.23 36.05
C MET A 998 -6.87 -12.33 36.64
N PRO A 999 -7.19 -12.44 37.95
CA PRO A 999 -8.08 -11.49 38.61
C PRO A 999 -7.66 -10.03 38.40
N GLY A 1000 -8.64 -9.16 38.16
CA GLY A 1000 -8.48 -7.72 38.34
C GLY A 1000 -8.71 -7.29 39.80
N PHE A 1001 -8.47 -6.01 40.09
CA PHE A 1001 -8.67 -5.43 41.43
C PHE A 1001 -10.13 -5.43 41.94
N PHE A 1002 -11.12 -5.65 41.06
CA PHE A 1002 -12.54 -5.68 41.38
C PHE A 1002 -13.22 -6.90 40.74
N LYS A 1003 -14.39 -7.31 41.26
CA LYS A 1003 -15.14 -8.46 40.74
C LYS A 1003 -15.55 -8.22 39.28
N GLY A 1004 -15.26 -9.17 38.41
CA GLY A 1004 -15.55 -9.13 36.97
C GLY A 1004 -14.38 -8.61 36.12
N HIS A 1005 -13.51 -7.78 36.70
CA HIS A 1005 -12.35 -7.23 36.00
C HIS A 1005 -11.28 -8.32 35.81
N LYS A 1006 -10.49 -8.23 34.73
CA LYS A 1006 -9.41 -9.15 34.39
C LYS A 1006 -8.09 -8.42 34.13
N THR A 1007 -6.98 -8.98 34.59
CA THR A 1007 -5.63 -8.58 34.18
C THR A 1007 -5.09 -9.63 33.21
N GLU A 1008 -4.58 -9.23 32.05
CA GLU A 1008 -3.94 -10.09 31.05
C GLU A 1008 -2.48 -9.68 30.91
N ILE A 1009 -1.56 -10.65 31.09
CA ILE A 1009 -0.16 -10.51 30.67
C ILE A 1009 0.01 -11.33 29.40
N ALA A 1010 0.68 -10.78 28.38
CA ALA A 1010 1.03 -11.50 27.16
C ALA A 1010 2.49 -11.29 26.76
N LEU A 1011 3.09 -12.33 26.18
CA LEU A 1011 4.40 -12.31 25.57
C LEU A 1011 4.25 -12.68 24.09
N ASP A 1012 4.61 -11.75 23.23
CA ASP A 1012 4.61 -11.89 21.77
C ASP A 1012 6.07 -12.14 21.33
N VAL A 1013 6.35 -13.30 20.73
CA VAL A 1013 7.68 -13.73 20.27
C VAL A 1013 7.67 -13.86 18.75
N MET A 1014 8.22 -12.87 18.06
CA MET A 1014 8.34 -12.88 16.60
C MET A 1014 9.50 -13.76 16.16
N ASN A 1015 9.32 -14.45 15.04
CA ASN A 1015 10.33 -15.26 14.38
C ASN A 1015 11.05 -16.22 15.35
N ILE A 1016 10.29 -16.98 16.15
CA ILE A 1016 10.82 -17.90 17.17
C ILE A 1016 11.73 -18.99 16.57
N GLY A 1017 11.58 -19.31 15.28
CA GLY A 1017 12.55 -20.12 14.54
C GLY A 1017 13.97 -19.54 14.59
N ASN A 1018 14.11 -18.21 14.41
CA ASN A 1018 15.39 -17.51 14.51
C ASN A 1018 15.94 -17.48 15.95
N LEU A 1019 15.10 -17.53 16.99
CA LEU A 1019 15.53 -17.66 18.39
C LEU A 1019 16.22 -19.02 18.60
N LEU A 1020 15.58 -20.10 18.14
CA LEU A 1020 16.05 -21.48 18.26
C LEU A 1020 17.31 -21.75 17.39
N ASN A 1021 17.39 -21.16 16.20
CA ASN A 1021 18.53 -21.33 15.29
C ASN A 1021 18.80 -20.05 14.49
N LYS A 1022 20.03 -19.54 14.55
CA LYS A 1022 20.47 -18.29 13.90
C LYS A 1022 20.29 -18.27 12.38
N LYS A 1023 20.15 -19.43 11.73
CA LYS A 1023 19.95 -19.60 10.28
C LYS A 1023 18.49 -19.70 9.84
N TRP A 1024 17.57 -19.84 10.78
CA TRP A 1024 16.14 -19.92 10.47
C TRP A 1024 15.52 -18.52 10.50
N GLY A 1025 14.42 -18.33 9.77
CA GLY A 1025 13.74 -17.03 9.75
C GLY A 1025 14.49 -15.90 9.04
N LEU A 1026 15.54 -16.21 8.29
CA LEU A 1026 16.23 -15.24 7.44
C LEU A 1026 15.45 -15.05 6.13
N ILE A 1027 15.43 -13.80 5.62
CA ILE A 1027 14.73 -13.44 4.38
C ILE A 1027 15.78 -12.93 3.37
N ASP A 1028 16.08 -13.72 2.35
CA ASP A 1028 16.97 -13.31 1.25
C ASP A 1028 16.26 -12.29 0.34
N ASP A 1029 16.93 -11.16 0.05
CA ASP A 1029 16.36 -10.06 -0.74
C ASP A 1029 17.40 -9.35 -1.63
N TYR A 1030 16.98 -8.95 -2.85
CA TYR A 1030 17.80 -8.25 -3.84
C TYR A 1030 17.57 -6.72 -3.86
N GLY A 1031 17.19 -6.16 -2.72
CA GLY A 1031 17.00 -4.73 -2.49
C GLY A 1031 15.78 -4.13 -3.18
N PHE A 1032 15.69 -2.79 -3.10
CA PHE A 1032 14.60 -2.00 -3.68
C PHE A 1032 14.36 -2.29 -5.17
N TYR A 1033 15.42 -2.43 -5.97
CA TYR A 1033 15.30 -2.70 -7.41
C TYR A 1033 14.92 -4.16 -7.72
N SER A 1034 15.22 -5.11 -6.82
CA SER A 1034 15.11 -6.56 -7.04
C SER A 1034 15.94 -7.03 -8.26
N THR A 1035 17.22 -6.68 -8.24
CA THR A 1035 18.15 -6.85 -9.36
C THR A 1035 19.47 -7.48 -8.93
N ARG A 1036 20.08 -8.25 -9.84
CA ARG A 1036 21.44 -8.78 -9.71
C ARG A 1036 22.29 -8.31 -10.89
N ARG A 1037 23.15 -7.31 -10.65
CA ARG A 1037 24.04 -6.73 -11.68
C ARG A 1037 25.28 -7.60 -11.89
N ILE A 1038 25.65 -7.83 -13.15
CA ILE A 1038 26.62 -8.88 -13.54
C ILE A 1038 27.90 -8.33 -14.19
N ALA A 1039 27.78 -7.62 -15.32
CA ALA A 1039 28.90 -7.03 -16.04
C ALA A 1039 28.52 -5.64 -16.57
N ASN A 1040 29.53 -4.84 -16.94
CA ASN A 1040 29.31 -3.51 -17.52
C ASN A 1040 29.38 -3.61 -19.05
N TYR A 1041 28.50 -2.89 -19.74
CA TYR A 1041 28.61 -2.59 -21.16
C TYR A 1041 29.78 -1.63 -21.40
N ALA A 1042 30.66 -1.96 -22.34
CA ALA A 1042 31.88 -1.23 -22.66
C ALA A 1042 32.01 -0.91 -24.16
N GLY A 1043 30.87 -0.77 -24.86
CA GLY A 1043 30.80 -0.43 -26.28
C GLY A 1043 30.45 -1.62 -27.20
N ILE A 1044 30.44 -1.35 -28.50
CA ILE A 1044 30.20 -2.33 -29.57
C ILE A 1044 31.40 -2.29 -30.52
N ASP A 1045 31.96 -3.45 -30.86
CA ASP A 1045 33.05 -3.53 -31.84
C ASP A 1045 32.53 -3.19 -33.26
N PRO A 1046 33.05 -2.12 -33.92
CA PRO A 1046 32.55 -1.69 -35.22
C PRO A 1046 32.91 -2.66 -36.37
N ALA A 1047 33.80 -3.63 -36.16
CA ALA A 1047 34.19 -4.60 -37.19
C ALA A 1047 33.30 -5.86 -37.21
N THR A 1048 32.79 -6.29 -36.05
CA THR A 1048 32.00 -7.53 -35.88
C THR A 1048 30.59 -7.32 -35.35
N GLY A 1049 30.25 -6.12 -34.86
CA GLY A 1049 28.95 -5.85 -34.23
C GLY A 1049 28.75 -6.51 -32.87
N LYS A 1050 29.82 -7.03 -32.26
CA LYS A 1050 29.79 -7.70 -30.95
C LYS A 1050 29.82 -6.71 -29.81
N TYR A 1051 29.11 -7.02 -28.73
CA TYR A 1051 29.26 -6.30 -27.47
C TYR A 1051 30.66 -6.52 -26.88
N ILE A 1052 31.18 -5.46 -26.27
CA ILE A 1052 32.40 -5.51 -25.45
C ILE A 1052 31.95 -5.38 -24.00
N TYR A 1053 32.29 -6.37 -23.17
CA TYR A 1053 31.94 -6.44 -21.76
C TYR A 1053 33.15 -6.10 -20.87
N ASN A 1054 32.86 -5.55 -19.69
CA ASN A 1054 33.82 -5.33 -18.63
C ASN A 1054 33.31 -6.01 -17.33
N PHE A 1055 33.89 -7.15 -16.98
CA PHE A 1055 33.56 -7.94 -15.79
C PHE A 1055 34.60 -7.71 -14.69
N THR A 1056 34.19 -7.17 -13.55
CA THR A 1056 35.09 -6.76 -12.46
C THR A 1056 35.47 -7.90 -11.50
N GLY A 1057 35.02 -9.13 -11.76
CA GLY A 1057 35.15 -10.26 -10.82
C GLY A 1057 34.16 -10.23 -9.65
N THR A 1058 33.26 -9.24 -9.61
CA THR A 1058 32.26 -9.04 -8.56
C THR A 1058 30.88 -8.90 -9.17
N THR A 1059 29.89 -9.60 -8.62
CA THR A 1059 28.47 -9.42 -8.94
C THR A 1059 27.69 -9.11 -7.67
N ASP A 1060 26.53 -8.49 -7.82
CA ASP A 1060 25.59 -8.35 -6.70
C ASP A 1060 25.12 -9.73 -6.24
N ASN A 1061 24.71 -9.84 -4.97
CA ASN A 1061 24.17 -11.05 -4.36
C ASN A 1061 23.03 -10.65 -3.41
N ALA A 1062 22.23 -11.62 -2.97
CA ALA A 1062 21.18 -11.38 -1.99
C ALA A 1062 21.76 -10.83 -0.67
N SER A 1063 20.96 -9.99 -0.02
CA SER A 1063 21.17 -9.45 1.33
C SER A 1063 20.05 -9.93 2.24
N ILE A 1064 20.27 -9.98 3.56
CA ILE A 1064 19.20 -10.32 4.49
C ILE A 1064 18.29 -9.11 4.68
N GLN A 1065 16.98 -9.25 4.40
CA GLN A 1065 16.01 -8.18 4.60
C GLN A 1065 15.89 -7.86 6.08
N GLU A 1066 16.23 -6.62 6.41
CA GLU A 1066 16.22 -6.03 7.74
C GLU A 1066 15.71 -4.59 7.69
N ASN A 1067 16.11 -3.84 6.65
CA ASN A 1067 15.84 -2.41 6.54
C ASN A 1067 14.50 -2.10 5.84
N ASN A 1068 13.77 -1.14 6.41
CA ASN A 1068 12.73 -0.36 5.75
C ASN A 1068 13.40 0.75 4.92
N ASN A 1069 12.87 1.05 3.74
CA ASN A 1069 13.47 2.00 2.80
C ASN A 1069 13.65 3.42 3.39
N ASP A 1070 12.77 3.81 4.32
CA ASP A 1070 12.68 5.15 4.86
C ASP A 1070 13.27 5.29 6.28
N LYS A 1071 13.51 4.18 6.99
CA LYS A 1071 13.62 4.17 8.48
C LYS A 1071 14.72 3.29 9.07
N GLY A 1072 15.48 2.56 8.25
CA GLY A 1072 16.55 1.69 8.75
C GLY A 1072 16.02 0.35 9.28
N ASN A 1073 16.74 -0.26 10.22
CA ASN A 1073 16.53 -1.66 10.60
C ASN A 1073 15.21 -1.88 11.39
N THR A 1074 14.42 -2.88 10.99
CA THR A 1074 13.13 -3.26 11.58
C THR A 1074 13.14 -4.65 12.26
N ALA A 1075 14.29 -5.33 12.26
CA ALA A 1075 14.55 -6.65 12.84
C ALA A 1075 13.73 -7.81 12.24
N VAL A 1076 13.22 -7.70 11.02
CA VAL A 1076 12.27 -8.68 10.46
C VAL A 1076 12.86 -10.06 10.12
N SER A 1077 14.19 -10.18 9.97
CA SER A 1077 14.89 -11.48 9.87
C SER A 1077 15.49 -11.95 11.21
N ARG A 1078 15.32 -11.17 12.27
CA ARG A 1078 15.72 -11.50 13.65
C ARG A 1078 14.52 -12.06 14.42
N TRP A 1079 14.79 -12.74 15.54
CA TRP A 1079 13.77 -12.88 16.57
C TRP A 1079 13.65 -11.58 17.37
N SER A 1080 12.44 -11.30 17.85
CA SER A 1080 12.18 -10.22 18.81
C SER A 1080 11.06 -10.60 19.76
N MET A 1081 11.06 -10.01 20.96
CA MET A 1081 10.00 -10.18 21.95
C MET A 1081 9.34 -8.83 22.27
N MET A 1082 8.03 -8.85 22.54
CA MET A 1082 7.28 -7.75 23.11
C MET A 1082 6.48 -8.25 24.32
N LEU A 1083 6.57 -7.54 25.43
CA LEU A 1083 5.78 -7.82 26.64
C LEU A 1083 4.58 -6.88 26.66
N SER A 1084 3.38 -7.40 26.86
CA SER A 1084 2.13 -6.65 26.93
C SER A 1084 1.42 -6.88 28.26
N LEU A 1085 0.87 -5.81 28.84
CA LEU A 1085 -0.02 -5.83 30.00
C LEU A 1085 -1.34 -5.14 29.64
N LYS A 1086 -2.47 -5.76 29.95
CA LYS A 1086 -3.82 -5.25 29.66
C LYS A 1086 -4.74 -5.48 30.86
N TYR A 1087 -5.51 -4.48 31.25
CA TYR A 1087 -6.48 -4.55 32.33
C TYR A 1087 -7.86 -4.28 31.73
N LYS A 1088 -8.73 -5.29 31.73
CA LYS A 1088 -10.11 -5.25 31.22
C LYS A 1088 -11.05 -5.05 32.40
N PHE A 1089 -11.99 -4.11 32.29
CA PHE A 1089 -12.99 -3.78 33.31
C PHE A 1089 -14.37 -3.59 32.68
#